data_AF-A0A5N9AKI3-F1
#
_entry.id   AF-A0A5N9AKI3-F1
#
_cell.length_a   1.000
_cell.length_b   1.000
_cell.length_c   1.000
_cell.angle_alpha   90.00
_cell.angle_beta   90.00
_cell.angle_gamma   90.00
#
_symmetry.space_group_name_H-M   'P 1'
#
loop_
_entity.id
_entity.type
_entity.pdbx_description
1 polymer ?
#
loop_
_entity_poly.entity_id
_entity_poly.type
_entity_poly.pdbx_seq_one_letter_code
_entity_poly.pdbx_strand_id
1 'polypeptide(L)'
;MRIILSSLLTVMFLVACGGSDTAPTPTPFATASPPAPASTAVPKPTEATALEVTAVAKPTEATAPEATADHADLNSKEYERNDAGKQSVNDSNLNDNKSDVGKSSSQVDNWRETYNLPYTISCIDDRLGVSVTREFQTGLRGPTQKEMDSLASCELASNAPVGKSSTSSSQNSERVDDKGAREDESDDMNVRERIESIKAVSGGWIRTGNPMNDQYAVGYIPTADEWRCGIAAVGVDILRDIRSGEHTITDEENRKLTPCFRASPDSITHPYAQLWEGHCIPLDLLQEVIDYYRPSWEQLECHLEELERYEMPSQVRYLMLDRAFGIRNNKSFLYPQHWDRIMTDPYYEDLRMNFSPSQSNIAMPPYYDWEYNDIKCHNSREDEYGNLVLDDYWLDESLRGAAVGYIIEKKKGRRIFADVERCSNHYVVQGDPADYGSLPINSVDDYKKRALDIVIPGYILQAKAAEKVKAEMMQIGGIQAEVEVIFSMNEFLGNLPPDEQVELAQWLIDRLIPEVRKYFKGMIWATSATSYDSGDPAFPLSKVNSSFGSHWKNLSFAAADHVSFTITLSCDFRHVERYLGIQFDNIQEIIQRDKLTWSTVGDAGATGERLFGPEFDKRCNDDLGEKELEIHELLQSYIDDFPTKPYFLPIPQPPRSWTKEDEGYSPTISDAGRGDWKFLSLDEAEVPEEIREFWMEYARKNVID
;
A
#
# COMPACT_ATOMS: atom_id res chain seq x y z
N MET A 1 -30.07 -71.15 -15.11
CA MET A 1 -30.40 -69.71 -15.09
C MET A 1 -29.18 -69.00 -15.69
N ARG A 2 -28.84 -69.09 -16.98
CA ARG A 2 -29.52 -68.94 -18.29
C ARG A 2 -30.00 -67.50 -18.57
N ILE A 3 -29.48 -66.95 -19.68
CA ILE A 3 -30.11 -66.05 -20.68
C ILE A 3 -30.03 -64.53 -20.34
N ILE A 4 -29.70 -63.54 -21.20
CA ILE A 4 -29.38 -63.39 -22.66
C ILE A 4 -29.03 -61.89 -22.94
N LEU A 5 -28.12 -61.62 -23.92
CA LEU A 5 -28.05 -60.55 -24.96
C LEU A 5 -28.27 -59.05 -24.59
N SER A 6 -27.89 -58.02 -25.37
CA SER A 6 -27.25 -57.78 -26.69
C SER A 6 -27.06 -56.25 -26.77
N SER A 7 -25.90 -55.71 -27.15
CA SER A 7 -25.58 -55.13 -28.48
C SER A 7 -26.71 -54.32 -29.15
N LEU A 8 -26.43 -53.10 -29.60
CA LEU A 8 -26.52 -52.78 -31.03
C LEU A 8 -25.72 -51.53 -31.45
N LEU A 9 -25.09 -51.70 -32.61
CA LEU A 9 -24.26 -50.80 -33.39
C LEU A 9 -25.00 -50.63 -34.74
N THR A 10 -25.05 -49.42 -35.32
CA THR A 10 -25.42 -49.17 -36.75
C THR A 10 -24.91 -47.76 -37.07
N VAL A 11 -23.80 -47.50 -37.77
CA VAL A 11 -23.37 -47.73 -39.17
C VAL A 11 -24.27 -47.10 -40.24
N MET A 12 -23.75 -45.98 -40.79
CA MET A 12 -23.82 -45.39 -42.14
C MET A 12 -24.99 -45.69 -43.09
N PHE A 13 -25.50 -44.62 -43.74
CA PHE A 13 -25.52 -44.53 -45.21
C PHE A 13 -25.51 -43.07 -45.71
N LEU A 14 -24.77 -42.88 -46.81
CA LEU A 14 -24.49 -41.69 -47.61
C LEU A 14 -25.63 -41.27 -48.56
N VAL A 15 -25.38 -40.13 -49.26
CA VAL A 15 -25.99 -39.58 -50.50
C VAL A 15 -27.03 -38.46 -50.24
N ALA A 16 -27.08 -37.32 -50.94
CA ALA A 16 -26.19 -36.36 -51.63
C ALA A 16 -27.14 -35.35 -52.35
N CYS A 17 -26.59 -34.22 -52.80
CA CYS A 17 -27.20 -33.11 -53.58
C CYS A 17 -27.90 -32.05 -52.71
N GLY A 18 -27.53 -30.76 -52.69
CA GLY A 18 -26.71 -29.87 -53.54
C GLY A 18 -27.35 -28.47 -53.43
N GLY A 19 -26.75 -27.31 -53.71
CA GLY A 19 -25.39 -26.79 -53.82
C GLY A 19 -25.38 -25.46 -53.03
N SER A 20 -24.48 -24.49 -53.18
CA SER A 20 -23.35 -24.23 -54.06
C SER A 20 -22.53 -23.11 -53.40
N ASP A 21 -21.20 -23.25 -53.38
CA ASP A 21 -20.14 -22.28 -53.70
C ASP A 21 -20.40 -20.77 -53.43
N THR A 22 -19.55 -19.99 -52.77
CA THR A 22 -18.08 -19.89 -52.88
C THR A 22 -17.51 -19.14 -51.66
N ALA A 23 -16.43 -19.67 -51.07
CA ALA A 23 -15.48 -18.90 -50.26
C ALA A 23 -14.28 -18.50 -51.15
N PRO A 24 -13.71 -17.29 -51.03
CA PRO A 24 -12.42 -16.99 -51.62
C PRO A 24 -11.26 -17.28 -50.63
N THR A 25 -10.31 -18.07 -51.13
CA THR A 25 -8.98 -18.38 -50.58
C THR A 25 -8.08 -17.13 -50.52
N PRO A 26 -7.14 -17.03 -49.56
CA PRO A 26 -6.30 -15.86 -49.35
C PRO A 26 -5.22 -15.71 -50.44
N THR A 27 -4.96 -14.46 -50.83
CA THR A 27 -3.83 -14.08 -51.71
C THR A 27 -2.78 -13.32 -50.88
N PRO A 28 -1.48 -13.58 -51.05
CA PRO A 28 -0.41 -13.05 -50.19
C PRO A 28 0.00 -11.63 -50.60
N PHE A 29 0.22 -10.76 -49.62
CA PHE A 29 0.94 -9.48 -49.77
C PHE A 29 2.04 -9.45 -48.70
N ALA A 30 3.29 -9.63 -49.11
CA ALA A 30 4.23 -8.56 -49.48
C ALA A 30 4.97 -8.02 -48.26
N THR A 31 6.17 -8.57 -48.05
CA THR A 31 7.21 -8.11 -47.14
C THR A 31 7.63 -6.69 -47.54
N ALA A 32 7.31 -5.70 -46.69
CA ALA A 32 7.89 -4.36 -46.78
C ALA A 32 8.92 -4.22 -45.65
N SER A 33 10.18 -4.01 -46.03
CA SER A 33 11.26 -3.64 -45.12
C SER A 33 10.97 -2.29 -44.43
N PRO A 34 11.45 -2.09 -43.19
CA PRO A 34 11.24 -0.83 -42.48
C PRO A 34 12.02 0.31 -43.13
N PRO A 35 11.47 1.53 -43.23
CA PRO A 35 12.25 2.69 -43.65
C PRO A 35 13.23 3.09 -42.54
N ALA A 36 14.49 3.34 -42.96
CA ALA A 36 15.55 3.91 -42.13
C ALA A 36 15.18 5.33 -41.64
N PRO A 37 15.73 5.78 -40.49
CA PRO A 37 15.35 7.04 -39.86
C PRO A 37 15.83 8.24 -40.68
N ALA A 38 14.91 9.14 -41.01
CA ALA A 38 15.23 10.41 -41.62
C ALA A 38 15.77 11.38 -40.55
N SER A 39 17.06 11.68 -40.66
CA SER A 39 17.72 12.83 -40.04
C SER A 39 17.20 14.12 -40.68
N THR A 40 16.61 15.02 -39.90
CA THR A 40 16.48 16.43 -40.30
C THR A 40 16.73 17.37 -39.13
N ALA A 41 17.78 18.15 -39.35
CA ALA A 41 18.32 19.28 -38.63
C ALA A 41 17.34 20.21 -37.88
N VAL A 42 17.84 20.65 -36.72
CA VAL A 42 17.43 21.80 -35.91
C VAL A 42 17.33 23.09 -36.75
N PRO A 43 16.21 23.85 -36.70
CA PRO A 43 16.20 25.25 -37.08
C PRO A 43 16.56 26.14 -35.88
N LYS A 44 17.54 27.03 -36.10
CA LYS A 44 17.97 28.10 -35.19
C LYS A 44 16.86 29.17 -35.07
N PRO A 45 16.67 29.83 -33.91
CA PRO A 45 15.57 30.79 -33.73
C PRO A 45 15.81 32.07 -34.53
N THR A 46 14.75 32.59 -35.15
CA THR A 46 14.73 33.93 -35.76
C THR A 46 14.10 34.90 -34.77
N GLU A 47 14.81 35.99 -34.48
CA GLU A 47 14.35 37.12 -33.67
C GLU A 47 13.07 37.74 -34.26
N ALA A 48 12.08 38.00 -33.39
CA ALA A 48 11.03 38.98 -33.66
C ALA A 48 10.56 39.64 -32.36
N THR A 49 11.06 40.86 -32.17
CA THR A 49 10.38 42.07 -31.67
C THR A 49 9.61 42.04 -30.35
N ALA A 50 10.19 42.76 -29.39
CA ALA A 50 9.58 43.27 -28.17
C ALA A 50 8.26 44.02 -28.42
N LEU A 51 7.26 43.74 -27.58
CA LEU A 51 6.11 44.59 -27.33
C LEU A 51 6.05 44.89 -25.83
N GLU A 52 5.98 46.17 -25.51
CA GLU A 52 6.01 46.76 -24.17
C GLU A 52 4.91 46.21 -23.26
N VAL A 53 5.30 45.77 -22.06
CA VAL A 53 4.39 45.49 -20.95
C VAL A 53 4.22 46.78 -20.15
N THR A 54 3.05 47.42 -20.30
CA THR A 54 2.57 48.47 -19.39
C THR A 54 1.98 47.82 -18.13
N ALA A 55 2.62 48.08 -16.99
CA ALA A 55 2.13 47.72 -15.68
C ALA A 55 0.87 48.53 -15.32
N VAL A 56 -0.20 47.86 -14.87
CA VAL A 56 -1.33 48.52 -14.19
C VAL A 56 -1.80 47.70 -12.97
N ALA A 57 -1.61 48.32 -11.82
CA ALA A 57 -2.28 48.30 -10.52
C ALA A 57 -3.16 47.11 -10.05
N LYS A 58 -2.79 46.66 -8.85
CA LYS A 58 -3.51 45.91 -7.81
C LYS A 58 -4.90 46.49 -7.48
N PRO A 59 -5.97 45.69 -7.28
CA PRO A 59 -7.20 46.15 -6.65
C PRO A 59 -7.18 45.98 -5.13
N THR A 60 -7.69 47.02 -4.48
CA THR A 60 -7.84 47.27 -3.05
C THR A 60 -9.12 46.63 -2.50
N GLU A 61 -9.11 46.35 -1.19
CA GLU A 61 -10.27 46.02 -0.34
C GLU A 61 -11.54 46.83 -0.67
N ALA A 62 -12.68 46.13 -0.70
CA ALA A 62 -13.99 46.76 -0.57
C ALA A 62 -14.89 45.91 0.35
N THR A 63 -15.43 46.63 1.32
CA THR A 63 -16.26 46.32 2.47
C THR A 63 -17.56 45.57 2.15
N ALA A 64 -17.95 44.61 3.00
CA ALA A 64 -19.31 44.06 3.05
C ALA A 64 -20.15 44.79 4.13
N PRO A 65 -21.45 45.05 3.90
CA PRO A 65 -22.30 45.82 4.82
C PRO A 65 -22.97 44.96 5.92
N GLU A 66 -23.23 45.62 7.05
CA GLU A 66 -24.05 45.15 8.18
C GLU A 66 -25.51 44.85 7.81
N ALA A 67 -26.07 43.80 8.43
CA ALA A 67 -27.47 43.79 8.87
C ALA A 67 -27.64 42.87 10.10
N THR A 68 -27.60 43.52 11.27
CA THR A 68 -28.48 43.39 12.45
C THR A 68 -28.81 42.01 13.06
N ALA A 69 -28.42 41.92 14.33
CA ALA A 69 -28.77 41.00 15.41
C ALA A 69 -30.24 40.58 15.53
N ASP A 70 -30.44 39.41 16.15
CA ASP A 70 -31.25 39.35 17.36
C ASP A 70 -30.75 38.31 18.37
N HIS A 71 -30.95 38.66 19.63
CA HIS A 71 -30.33 38.20 20.88
C HIS A 71 -30.66 36.77 21.35
N ALA A 72 -29.74 36.20 22.15
CA ALA A 72 -29.90 35.89 23.59
C ALA A 72 -29.16 34.58 23.96
N ASP A 73 -28.02 34.65 24.67
CA ASP A 73 -27.91 34.55 26.15
C ASP A 73 -28.11 33.09 26.66
N LEU A 74 -27.22 32.40 27.40
CA LEU A 74 -26.26 32.80 28.43
C LEU A 74 -25.23 31.69 28.76
N ASN A 75 -24.05 32.17 29.18
CA ASN A 75 -23.17 31.67 30.25
C ASN A 75 -22.14 30.54 30.00
N SER A 76 -21.00 30.99 29.49
CA SER A 76 -19.67 30.90 30.12
C SER A 76 -19.61 30.67 31.65
N LYS A 77 -18.71 29.77 32.08
CA LYS A 77 -17.75 30.04 33.17
C LYS A 77 -16.37 29.48 32.84
N GLU A 78 -15.52 30.43 32.50
CA GLU A 78 -14.06 30.46 32.54
C GLU A 78 -13.52 30.03 33.91
N TYR A 79 -12.42 29.26 33.94
CA TYR A 79 -11.44 29.36 35.03
C TYR A 79 -10.03 29.03 34.58
N GLU A 80 -9.13 29.81 35.15
CA GLU A 80 -7.77 30.14 34.74
C GLU A 80 -6.71 29.05 34.96
N ARG A 81 -5.68 29.15 34.12
CA ARG A 81 -4.32 28.63 34.26
C ARG A 81 -3.67 29.13 35.56
N ASN A 82 -3.07 28.22 36.35
CA ASN A 82 -1.99 28.56 37.28
C ASN A 82 -0.95 27.44 37.36
N ASP A 83 0.31 27.86 37.38
CA ASP A 83 1.55 27.10 37.39
C ASP A 83 2.14 27.06 38.82
N ALA A 84 3.05 26.09 39.03
CA ALA A 84 4.02 25.92 40.12
C ALA A 84 3.58 25.47 41.54
N GLY A 85 4.16 24.34 41.98
CA GLY A 85 4.25 23.97 43.41
C GLY A 85 4.76 22.55 43.70
N LYS A 86 6.05 22.43 44.05
CA LYS A 86 6.74 21.24 44.58
C LYS A 86 6.27 20.81 46.00
N GLN A 87 6.65 19.58 46.37
CA GLN A 87 6.71 18.89 47.69
C GLN A 87 5.44 18.09 48.08
N SER A 88 5.48 16.89 48.67
CA SER A 88 6.56 16.13 49.34
C SER A 88 6.25 14.62 49.40
N VAL A 89 7.34 13.86 49.53
CA VAL A 89 7.50 12.44 49.90
C VAL A 89 6.78 12.03 51.19
N ASN A 90 6.23 10.81 51.24
CA ASN A 90 6.49 9.86 52.34
C ASN A 90 6.15 8.40 51.97
N ASP A 91 7.16 7.56 52.18
CA ASP A 91 7.22 6.11 52.02
C ASP A 91 6.30 5.34 52.97
N SER A 92 5.89 4.15 52.55
CA SER A 92 5.92 2.97 53.44
C SER A 92 6.19 1.68 52.66
N ASN A 93 7.30 1.05 53.04
CA ASN A 93 7.87 -0.23 52.61
C ASN A 93 6.91 -1.42 52.67
N LEU A 94 7.07 -2.35 51.73
CA LEU A 94 7.05 -3.81 51.95
C LEU A 94 7.95 -4.52 50.90
N ASN A 95 9.16 -4.87 51.32
CA ASN A 95 10.01 -5.98 50.84
C ASN A 95 9.32 -7.32 51.19
N ASP A 96 9.56 -8.52 50.63
CA ASP A 96 10.53 -9.12 49.71
C ASP A 96 9.90 -10.45 49.23
N ASN A 97 10.12 -10.88 47.98
CA ASN A 97 10.83 -12.14 47.67
C ASN A 97 10.84 -12.50 46.18
N LYS A 98 12.08 -12.62 45.68
CA LYS A 98 12.50 -13.16 44.38
C LYS A 98 12.05 -14.60 44.12
N SER A 99 11.84 -14.88 42.84
CA SER A 99 12.43 -16.04 42.18
C SER A 99 12.96 -15.64 40.80
N ASP A 100 14.29 -15.69 40.66
CA ASP A 100 15.09 -15.44 39.45
C ASP A 100 14.81 -16.49 38.35
N VAL A 101 14.50 -16.07 37.11
CA VAL A 101 14.91 -16.75 35.86
C VAL A 101 15.02 -15.71 34.73
N GLY A 102 16.20 -15.63 34.08
CA GLY A 102 16.36 -15.04 32.74
C GLY A 102 17.00 -13.65 32.65
N LYS A 103 18.22 -13.46 33.15
CA LYS A 103 19.05 -12.29 32.79
C LYS A 103 19.41 -12.34 31.30
N SER A 104 18.95 -11.36 30.53
CA SER A 104 19.55 -11.02 29.24
C SER A 104 20.99 -10.56 29.45
N SER A 105 21.89 -10.97 28.55
CA SER A 105 23.29 -10.56 28.54
C SER A 105 23.38 -9.05 28.27
N SER A 106 23.68 -8.28 29.31
CA SER A 106 24.06 -6.88 29.21
C SER A 106 25.40 -6.75 28.46
N GLN A 107 25.40 -5.97 27.39
CA GLN A 107 26.60 -5.48 26.71
C GLN A 107 27.62 -4.96 27.74
N VAL A 108 28.90 -5.31 27.61
CA VAL A 108 29.94 -4.80 28.53
C VAL A 108 30.32 -3.40 28.08
N ASP A 109 29.72 -2.40 28.72
CA ASP A 109 30.17 -1.02 28.60
C ASP A 109 31.67 -0.96 28.96
N ASN A 110 32.49 -0.39 28.08
CA ASN A 110 33.95 -0.31 28.24
C ASN A 110 34.68 -1.67 28.35
N TRP A 111 34.34 -2.64 27.49
CA TRP A 111 35.05 -3.94 27.37
C TRP A 111 36.58 -3.82 27.27
N ARG A 112 37.11 -2.74 26.66
CA ARG A 112 38.55 -2.47 26.55
C ARG A 112 39.21 -2.22 27.90
N GLU A 113 38.54 -1.46 28.76
CA GLU A 113 38.99 -1.22 30.13
C GLU A 113 38.82 -2.50 30.96
N THR A 114 37.72 -3.22 30.74
CA THR A 114 37.40 -4.48 31.42
C THR A 114 38.47 -5.56 31.18
N TYR A 115 38.98 -5.67 29.95
CA TYR A 115 39.99 -6.66 29.58
C TYR A 115 41.41 -6.09 29.47
N ASN A 116 41.61 -4.84 29.85
CA ASN A 116 42.89 -4.14 29.79
C ASN A 116 43.55 -4.23 28.41
N LEU A 117 42.80 -3.89 27.37
CA LEU A 117 43.23 -3.89 25.96
C LEU A 117 43.47 -2.44 25.50
N PRO A 118 44.69 -1.90 25.66
CA PRO A 118 44.97 -0.49 25.38
C PRO A 118 45.18 -0.18 23.89
N TYR A 119 44.79 -1.08 22.98
CA TYR A 119 45.09 -1.02 21.54
C TYR A 119 43.94 -0.46 20.70
N THR A 120 44.22 0.05 19.50
CA THR A 120 43.17 0.53 18.55
C THR A 120 42.24 -0.59 18.09
N ILE A 121 40.97 -0.29 17.78
CA ILE A 121 39.99 -1.30 17.32
C ILE A 121 40.48 -1.97 16.04
N SER A 122 40.91 -1.16 15.07
CA SER A 122 41.43 -1.64 13.79
C SER A 122 42.56 -2.65 13.97
N CYS A 123 43.52 -2.38 14.87
CA CYS A 123 44.61 -3.32 15.08
C CYS A 123 44.19 -4.61 15.80
N ILE A 124 43.19 -4.55 16.68
CA ILE A 124 42.67 -5.75 17.33
C ILE A 124 41.93 -6.61 16.30
N ASP A 125 41.11 -6.00 15.45
CA ASP A 125 40.38 -6.66 14.36
C ASP A 125 41.35 -7.29 13.35
N ASP A 126 42.40 -6.58 12.94
CA ASP A 126 43.41 -7.07 12.00
C ASP A 126 44.22 -8.27 12.54
N ARG A 127 44.34 -8.40 13.86
CA ARG A 127 45.20 -9.43 14.50
C ARG A 127 44.44 -10.64 14.99
N LEU A 128 43.21 -10.44 15.44
CA LEU A 128 42.39 -11.48 16.06
C LEU A 128 41.19 -11.87 15.20
N GLY A 129 40.88 -11.09 14.17
CA GLY A 129 39.64 -11.20 13.42
C GLY A 129 38.50 -10.48 14.16
N VAL A 130 37.65 -9.81 13.38
CA VAL A 130 36.49 -9.04 13.90
C VAL A 130 35.58 -9.91 14.78
N SER A 131 35.48 -11.20 14.46
CA SER A 131 34.70 -12.19 15.22
C SER A 131 35.21 -12.33 16.67
N VAL A 132 36.51 -12.52 16.87
CA VAL A 132 37.12 -12.66 18.20
C VAL A 132 37.07 -11.35 18.97
N THR A 133 37.33 -10.21 18.31
CA THR A 133 37.17 -8.89 18.95
C THR A 133 35.75 -8.68 19.48
N ARG A 134 34.75 -9.19 18.74
CA ARG A 134 33.34 -9.06 19.07
C ARG A 134 32.91 -9.92 20.26
N GLU A 135 33.53 -11.08 20.46
CA GLU A 135 33.33 -11.88 21.67
C GLU A 135 33.75 -11.11 22.94
N PHE A 136 34.74 -10.23 22.83
CA PHE A 136 35.15 -9.33 23.91
C PHE A 136 34.17 -8.17 24.07
N GLN A 137 33.75 -7.54 22.97
CA GLN A 137 32.78 -6.41 22.99
C GLN A 137 31.44 -6.77 23.63
N THR A 138 30.98 -7.99 23.39
CA THR A 138 29.70 -8.50 23.88
C THR A 138 29.81 -9.12 25.29
N GLY A 139 31.01 -9.25 25.82
CA GLY A 139 31.26 -9.91 27.11
C GLY A 139 31.08 -11.42 27.08
N LEU A 140 30.99 -12.03 25.89
CA LEU A 140 30.83 -13.47 25.70
C LEU A 140 32.00 -14.23 26.33
N ARG A 141 33.22 -13.68 26.17
CA ARG A 141 34.42 -14.11 26.90
C ARG A 141 35.46 -12.99 26.94
N GLY A 142 36.46 -13.13 27.80
CA GLY A 142 37.66 -12.28 27.76
C GLY A 142 38.74 -12.82 26.81
N PRO A 143 39.76 -12.00 26.50
CA PRO A 143 40.91 -12.43 25.71
C PRO A 143 41.74 -13.48 26.45
N THR A 144 42.22 -14.46 25.72
CA THR A 144 43.22 -15.42 26.20
C THR A 144 44.62 -14.79 26.19
N GLN A 145 45.56 -15.38 26.93
CA GLN A 145 46.94 -14.87 26.97
C GLN A 145 47.58 -14.86 25.57
N LYS A 146 47.30 -15.86 24.73
CA LYS A 146 47.83 -15.95 23.36
C LYS A 146 47.29 -14.82 22.48
N GLU A 147 46.01 -14.48 22.62
CA GLU A 147 45.38 -13.36 21.93
C GLU A 147 45.98 -12.03 22.41
N MET A 148 46.17 -11.85 23.72
CA MET A 148 46.84 -10.66 24.26
C MET A 148 48.29 -10.52 23.79
N ASP A 149 49.04 -11.62 23.69
CA ASP A 149 50.42 -11.63 23.20
C ASP A 149 50.48 -11.25 21.72
N SER A 150 49.48 -11.64 20.92
CA SER A 150 49.39 -11.26 19.49
C SER A 150 49.06 -9.79 19.27
N LEU A 151 48.44 -9.15 20.26
CA LEU A 151 48.14 -7.72 20.27
C LEU A 151 49.31 -6.86 20.78
N ALA A 152 50.37 -7.45 21.33
CA ALA A 152 51.48 -6.71 21.93
C ALA A 152 52.22 -5.78 20.94
N SER A 153 52.08 -6.02 19.64
CA SER A 153 52.63 -5.15 18.58
C SER A 153 51.67 -4.06 18.09
N CYS A 154 50.45 -3.97 18.63
CA CYS A 154 49.45 -2.99 18.20
C CYS A 154 49.72 -1.60 18.75
N GLU A 155 49.27 -0.59 18.01
CA GLU A 155 49.34 0.80 18.44
C GLU A 155 48.35 1.06 19.60
N LEU A 156 48.79 1.85 20.58
CA LEU A 156 47.98 2.23 21.73
C LEU A 156 46.93 3.28 21.35
N ALA A 157 45.70 3.12 21.82
CA ALA A 157 44.57 3.99 21.50
C ALA A 157 44.76 5.46 21.95
N SER A 158 45.73 5.75 22.83
CA SER A 158 46.01 7.11 23.34
C SER A 158 46.93 7.98 22.47
N ASN A 159 47.35 7.50 21.28
CA ASN A 159 48.31 8.23 20.43
C ASN A 159 47.82 8.56 19.00
N ALA A 160 46.51 8.60 18.72
CA ALA A 160 46.03 9.08 17.41
C ALA A 160 46.02 10.63 17.36
N PRO A 161 46.83 11.29 16.50
CA PRO A 161 46.78 12.73 16.31
C PRO A 161 45.63 13.11 15.38
N VAL A 162 44.92 14.17 15.77
CA VAL A 162 43.95 14.89 14.94
C VAL A 162 44.63 15.44 13.68
N GLY A 163 44.24 14.92 12.51
CA GLY A 163 44.28 15.55 11.20
C GLY A 163 45.64 15.92 10.58
N LYS A 164 45.99 15.29 9.45
CA LYS A 164 46.47 15.97 8.23
C LYS A 164 46.55 15.03 7.02
N SER A 165 46.03 15.54 5.90
CA SER A 165 46.09 14.97 4.55
C SER A 165 47.48 15.16 3.90
N SER A 166 47.73 14.32 2.87
CA SER A 166 48.79 14.36 1.85
C SER A 166 50.16 13.82 2.30
N THR A 167 50.97 13.10 1.50
CA THR A 167 51.11 13.04 0.04
C THR A 167 51.80 11.71 -0.33
N SER A 168 51.55 11.20 -1.54
CA SER A 168 52.34 10.13 -2.15
C SER A 168 53.80 10.56 -2.39
N SER A 169 54.77 9.67 -2.14
CA SER A 169 55.87 9.38 -3.08
C SER A 169 56.77 8.23 -2.61
N SER A 170 57.12 7.44 -3.61
CA SER A 170 57.91 6.22 -3.67
C SER A 170 59.30 6.28 -3.01
N GLN A 171 59.76 5.14 -2.47
CA GLN A 171 60.99 4.46 -2.94
C GLN A 171 61.21 3.08 -2.28
N ASN A 172 61.71 2.16 -3.12
CA ASN A 172 62.04 0.75 -2.92
C ASN A 172 62.85 0.39 -1.65
N SER A 173 62.57 -0.79 -1.07
CA SER A 173 63.58 -1.87 -1.02
C SER A 173 62.96 -3.27 -0.84
N GLU A 174 63.25 -4.12 -1.81
CA GLU A 174 63.62 -5.55 -1.70
C GLU A 174 62.60 -6.61 -1.23
N ARG A 175 62.38 -7.54 -2.18
CA ARG A 175 61.78 -8.86 -2.06
C ARG A 175 62.38 -9.68 -0.91
N VAL A 176 61.50 -10.29 -0.11
CA VAL A 176 61.64 -11.69 0.29
C VAL A 176 60.30 -12.37 0.08
N ASP A 177 60.29 -13.35 -0.81
CA ASP A 177 59.19 -14.28 -1.03
C ASP A 177 58.97 -15.10 0.26
N ASP A 178 57.78 -15.01 0.86
CA ASP A 178 57.29 -16.12 1.66
C ASP A 178 55.82 -16.40 1.33
N LYS A 179 55.61 -17.62 0.83
CA LYS A 179 54.31 -18.19 0.49
C LYS A 179 53.68 -18.68 1.80
N GLY A 180 53.03 -17.77 2.52
CA GLY A 180 52.07 -18.13 3.57
C GLY A 180 50.66 -18.03 3.00
N ALA A 181 49.91 -19.13 3.03
CA ALA A 181 48.52 -19.19 2.59
C ALA A 181 47.70 -18.04 3.20
N ARG A 182 47.11 -17.20 2.33
CA ARG A 182 45.85 -16.54 2.70
C ARG A 182 44.85 -17.68 2.77
N GLU A 183 44.56 -18.12 3.98
CA GLU A 183 43.24 -18.66 4.28
C GLU A 183 42.29 -17.51 3.93
N ASP A 184 41.59 -17.64 2.81
CA ASP A 184 40.35 -16.91 2.61
C ASP A 184 39.51 -17.27 3.84
N GLU A 185 39.38 -16.34 4.79
CA GLU A 185 38.35 -16.41 5.83
C GLU A 185 37.02 -16.42 5.06
N SER A 186 36.52 -17.61 4.76
CA SER A 186 35.20 -17.78 4.20
C SER A 186 34.23 -17.17 5.20
N ASP A 187 33.42 -16.22 4.73
CA ASP A 187 32.30 -15.67 5.48
C ASP A 187 31.27 -16.80 5.67
N ASP A 188 31.54 -17.68 6.64
CA ASP A 188 30.77 -18.87 6.95
C ASP A 188 29.44 -18.55 7.65
N MET A 189 29.13 -17.26 7.86
CA MET A 189 27.87 -16.84 8.47
C MET A 189 26.71 -17.08 7.53
N ASN A 190 25.69 -17.78 8.02
CA ASN A 190 24.42 -17.84 7.29
C ASN A 190 23.70 -16.48 7.34
N VAL A 191 22.74 -16.28 6.44
CA VAL A 191 22.02 -15.00 6.27
C VAL A 191 21.41 -14.49 7.58
N ARG A 192 20.89 -15.39 8.42
CA ARG A 192 20.29 -15.03 9.71
C ARG A 192 21.34 -14.58 10.72
N GLU A 193 22.49 -15.25 10.79
CA GLU A 193 23.62 -14.82 11.63
C GLU A 193 24.16 -13.45 11.20
N ARG A 194 24.25 -13.21 9.89
CA ARG A 194 24.67 -11.91 9.36
C ARG A 194 23.65 -10.80 9.67
N ILE A 195 22.36 -11.11 9.64
CA ILE A 195 21.30 -10.17 10.04
C ILE A 195 21.34 -9.87 11.54
N GLU A 196 21.45 -10.88 12.40
CA GLU A 196 21.59 -10.65 13.84
C GLU A 196 22.87 -9.86 14.16
N SER A 197 23.93 -10.10 13.39
CA SER A 197 25.15 -9.29 13.43
C SER A 197 24.88 -7.83 13.08
N ILE A 198 24.15 -7.56 11.99
CA ILE A 198 23.76 -6.21 11.56
C ILE A 198 22.89 -5.54 12.62
N LYS A 199 21.89 -6.23 13.17
CA LYS A 199 21.03 -5.73 14.24
C LYS A 199 21.84 -5.34 15.47
N ALA A 200 22.79 -6.15 15.88
CA ALA A 200 23.63 -5.83 17.03
C ALA A 200 24.56 -4.61 16.82
N VAL A 201 24.93 -4.28 15.58
CA VAL A 201 25.81 -3.14 15.26
C VAL A 201 25.04 -1.86 14.94
N SER A 202 23.97 -2.00 14.17
CA SER A 202 23.23 -0.89 13.55
C SER A 202 21.81 -0.77 14.05
N GLY A 203 21.37 -1.68 14.93
CA GLY A 203 20.03 -1.70 15.45
C GLY A 203 19.87 -0.85 16.70
N GLY A 204 18.72 -0.18 16.81
CA GLY A 204 18.40 0.69 17.93
C GLY A 204 16.91 0.84 18.12
N TRP A 205 16.49 1.17 19.34
CA TRP A 205 15.09 1.45 19.64
C TRP A 205 14.78 2.93 19.38
N ILE A 206 13.87 3.20 18.45
CA ILE A 206 13.17 4.48 18.35
C ILE A 206 12.22 4.55 19.54
N ARG A 207 12.57 5.37 20.54
CA ARG A 207 11.76 5.55 21.74
C ARG A 207 10.73 6.64 21.53
N THR A 208 9.46 6.33 21.78
CA THR A 208 8.35 7.27 21.58
C THR A 208 7.74 7.76 22.90
N GLY A 209 8.23 7.26 24.04
CA GLY A 209 7.72 7.57 25.38
C GLY A 209 6.53 6.70 25.81
N ASN A 210 5.98 5.89 24.89
CA ASN A 210 5.09 4.77 25.22
C ASN A 210 5.79 3.48 24.77
N PRO A 211 6.10 2.53 25.68
CA PRO A 211 6.79 1.29 25.34
C PRO A 211 6.10 0.46 24.24
N MET A 212 4.77 0.54 24.13
CA MET A 212 4.01 -0.14 23.07
C MET A 212 4.23 0.47 21.67
N ASN A 213 4.81 1.67 21.63
CA ASN A 213 5.09 2.43 20.42
C ASN A 213 6.59 2.50 20.13
N ASP A 214 7.44 1.90 20.97
CA ASP A 214 8.87 1.85 20.70
C ASP A 214 9.12 0.87 19.55
N GLN A 215 9.89 1.29 18.55
CA GLN A 215 10.18 0.46 17.38
C GLN A 215 11.66 0.14 17.31
N TYR A 216 11.98 -1.10 16.99
CA TYR A 216 13.35 -1.48 16.71
C TYR A 216 13.65 -1.17 15.24
N ALA A 217 14.58 -0.25 15.02
CA ALA A 217 15.06 0.14 13.71
C ALA A 217 16.43 -0.48 13.46
N VAL A 218 16.68 -0.89 12.22
CA VAL A 218 17.98 -1.37 11.74
C VAL A 218 18.54 -0.33 10.77
N GLY A 219 19.81 0.03 10.95
CA GLY A 219 20.47 1.01 10.11
C GLY A 219 20.23 2.45 10.55
N TYR A 220 20.84 3.37 9.79
CA TYR A 220 20.71 4.79 10.03
C TYR A 220 19.42 5.32 9.42
N ILE A 221 18.58 5.97 10.23
CA ILE A 221 17.37 6.65 9.77
C ILE A 221 17.64 8.16 9.77
N PRO A 222 17.77 8.79 8.60
CA PRO A 222 17.97 10.23 8.50
C PRO A 222 16.81 11.03 9.08
N THR A 223 17.06 12.24 9.56
CA THR A 223 15.95 13.19 9.82
C THR A 223 15.46 13.78 8.50
N ALA A 224 14.26 14.36 8.51
CA ALA A 224 13.72 15.07 7.35
C ALA A 224 14.66 16.20 6.85
N ASP A 225 15.31 16.92 7.76
CA ASP A 225 16.22 18.02 7.39
C ASP A 225 17.52 17.51 6.78
N GLU A 226 18.08 16.41 7.32
CA GLU A 226 19.27 15.78 6.76
C GLU A 226 19.01 15.27 5.34
N TRP A 227 17.86 14.65 5.11
CA TRP A 227 17.55 14.15 3.78
C TRP A 227 17.24 15.27 2.79
N ARG A 228 16.50 16.32 3.18
CA ARG A 228 16.32 17.51 2.32
C ARG A 228 17.67 18.13 1.93
N CYS A 229 18.61 18.20 2.87
CA CYS A 229 19.98 18.63 2.58
C CYS A 229 20.65 17.68 1.57
N GLY A 230 20.53 16.36 1.77
CA GLY A 230 21.04 15.35 0.85
C GLY A 230 20.50 15.51 -0.57
N ILE A 231 19.19 15.68 -0.74
CA ILE A 231 18.56 15.92 -2.05
C ILE A 231 19.09 17.19 -2.68
N ALA A 232 19.18 18.28 -1.93
CA ALA A 232 19.73 19.53 -2.45
C ALA A 232 21.21 19.37 -2.88
N ALA A 233 21.94 18.45 -2.26
CA ALA A 233 23.36 18.23 -2.50
C ALA A 233 23.63 17.32 -3.71
N VAL A 234 22.90 16.22 -3.87
CA VAL A 234 23.18 15.20 -4.91
C VAL A 234 22.00 14.90 -5.83
N GLY A 235 20.80 15.39 -5.52
CA GLY A 235 19.56 15.05 -6.24
C GLY A 235 18.82 13.89 -5.59
N VAL A 236 17.50 13.85 -5.83
CA VAL A 236 16.60 12.85 -5.22
C VAL A 236 16.87 11.44 -5.71
N ASP A 237 17.05 11.25 -7.02
CA ASP A 237 17.28 9.94 -7.62
C ASP A 237 18.57 9.31 -7.08
N ILE A 238 19.69 10.06 -7.10
CA ILE A 238 20.97 9.59 -6.55
C ILE A 238 20.85 9.22 -5.07
N LEU A 239 20.17 10.03 -4.26
CA LEU A 239 20.05 9.75 -2.83
C LEU A 239 19.18 8.52 -2.53
N ARG A 240 18.10 8.33 -3.30
CA ARG A 240 17.26 7.12 -3.25
C ARG A 240 18.07 5.88 -3.64
N ASP A 241 18.83 5.96 -4.74
CA ASP A 241 19.68 4.85 -5.21
C ASP A 241 20.80 4.50 -4.20
N ILE A 242 21.38 5.49 -3.51
CA ILE A 242 22.33 5.24 -2.43
C ILE A 242 21.66 4.46 -1.29
N ARG A 243 20.45 4.87 -0.88
CA ARG A 243 19.72 4.21 0.21
C ARG A 243 19.32 2.78 -0.15
N SER A 244 18.88 2.54 -1.37
CA SER A 244 18.52 1.21 -1.88
C SER A 244 19.74 0.32 -2.15
N GLY A 245 20.95 0.90 -2.18
CA GLY A 245 22.21 0.21 -2.46
C GLY A 245 22.48 0.02 -3.96
N GLU A 246 21.72 0.67 -4.82
CA GLU A 246 21.87 0.63 -6.28
C GLU A 246 22.96 1.58 -6.79
N HIS A 247 23.36 2.57 -5.97
CA HIS A 247 24.43 3.51 -6.29
C HIS A 247 25.55 3.49 -5.23
N THR A 248 26.79 3.26 -5.68
CA THR A 248 27.96 3.39 -4.83
C THR A 248 28.39 4.85 -4.76
N ILE A 249 28.48 5.39 -3.53
CA ILE A 249 28.83 6.78 -3.27
C ILE A 249 30.22 7.10 -3.83
N THR A 250 30.30 8.13 -4.68
CA THR A 250 31.56 8.64 -5.23
C THR A 250 32.26 9.60 -4.25
N ASP A 251 33.56 9.85 -4.43
CA ASP A 251 34.31 10.84 -3.63
C ASP A 251 33.71 12.25 -3.68
N GLU A 252 33.04 12.61 -4.78
CA GLU A 252 32.35 13.89 -4.91
C GLU A 252 31.06 13.92 -4.09
N GLU A 253 30.22 12.90 -4.22
CA GLU A 253 28.97 12.77 -3.46
C GLU A 253 29.26 12.67 -1.96
N ASN A 254 30.26 11.88 -1.56
CA ASN A 254 30.67 11.76 -0.17
C ASN A 254 31.01 13.14 0.44
N ARG A 255 31.78 13.97 -0.28
CA ARG A 255 32.09 15.35 0.15
C ARG A 255 30.86 16.25 0.23
N LYS A 256 29.89 16.07 -0.68
CA LYS A 256 28.63 16.83 -0.71
C LYS A 256 27.67 16.40 0.39
N LEU A 257 27.62 15.11 0.72
CA LEU A 257 26.70 14.52 1.70
C LEU A 257 27.22 14.62 3.13
N THR A 258 28.54 14.57 3.35
CA THR A 258 29.17 14.71 4.69
C THR A 258 28.61 15.87 5.54
N PRO A 259 28.40 17.10 5.02
CA PRO A 259 27.84 18.19 5.83
C PRO A 259 26.34 18.04 6.12
N CYS A 260 25.62 17.16 5.42
CA CYS A 260 24.17 17.00 5.53
C CYS A 260 23.74 16.00 6.59
N PHE A 261 24.52 14.95 6.85
CA PHE A 261 24.13 13.84 7.73
C PHE A 261 24.96 13.80 9.01
N ARG A 262 24.34 13.41 10.13
CA ARG A 262 25.06 13.19 11.40
C ARG A 262 25.91 11.93 11.39
N ALA A 263 25.61 10.98 10.51
CA ALA A 263 26.39 9.77 10.27
C ALA A 263 27.27 9.90 9.01
N SER A 264 28.20 8.97 8.83
CA SER A 264 28.94 8.86 7.57
C SER A 264 27.96 8.67 6.41
N PRO A 265 28.18 9.28 5.22
CA PRO A 265 27.35 9.02 4.04
C PRO A 265 27.20 7.53 3.72
N ASP A 266 28.21 6.70 3.99
CA ASP A 266 28.13 5.24 3.80
C ASP A 266 27.02 4.58 4.64
N SER A 267 26.60 5.21 5.73
CA SER A 267 25.51 4.73 6.58
C SER A 267 24.13 4.98 5.97
N ILE A 268 24.01 5.79 4.91
CA ILE A 268 22.74 6.07 4.23
C ILE A 268 22.22 4.81 3.53
N THR A 269 23.12 4.01 2.95
CA THR A 269 22.77 2.71 2.39
C THR A 269 22.22 1.81 3.48
N HIS A 270 21.00 1.31 3.29
CA HIS A 270 20.38 0.44 4.28
C HIS A 270 21.20 -0.86 4.42
N PRO A 271 21.48 -1.34 5.65
CA PRO A 271 22.34 -2.51 5.83
C PRO A 271 21.88 -3.77 5.09
N TYR A 272 20.56 -3.95 4.91
CA TYR A 272 20.03 -5.10 4.17
C TYR A 272 20.23 -4.98 2.65
N ALA A 273 20.40 -3.78 2.11
CA ALA A 273 20.75 -3.61 0.70
C ALA A 273 22.11 -4.25 0.38
N GLN A 274 23.02 -4.26 1.35
CA GLN A 274 24.37 -4.83 1.21
C GLN A 274 24.44 -6.34 1.48
N LEU A 275 23.32 -6.97 1.86
CA LEU A 275 23.26 -8.41 2.11
C LEU A 275 23.19 -9.26 0.82
N TRP A 276 23.31 -8.64 -0.36
CA TRP A 276 23.09 -9.32 -1.63
C TRP A 276 24.37 -9.54 -2.44
N GLU A 277 24.97 -10.72 -2.24
CA GLU A 277 25.65 -11.51 -3.28
C GLU A 277 25.18 -12.97 -3.11
N GLY A 278 24.00 -13.31 -3.64
CA GLY A 278 23.49 -14.70 -3.70
C GLY A 278 22.77 -15.25 -2.46
N HIS A 279 22.41 -14.39 -1.49
CA HIS A 279 21.81 -14.79 -0.22
C HIS A 279 20.33 -14.42 -0.10
N CYS A 280 19.45 -15.41 0.04
CA CYS A 280 18.01 -15.19 0.19
C CYS A 280 17.65 -14.71 1.61
N ILE A 281 17.27 -13.43 1.74
CA ILE A 281 16.88 -12.82 3.04
C ILE A 281 15.52 -13.39 3.48
N PRO A 282 15.41 -14.02 4.66
CA PRO A 282 14.14 -14.54 5.15
C PRO A 282 13.01 -13.50 5.19
N LEU A 283 11.81 -13.88 4.74
CA LEU A 283 10.64 -12.99 4.64
C LEU A 283 10.21 -12.39 5.98
N ASP A 284 10.33 -13.13 7.08
CA ASP A 284 10.04 -12.63 8.43
C ASP A 284 10.97 -11.47 8.80
N LEU A 285 12.23 -11.52 8.39
CA LEU A 285 13.21 -10.46 8.64
C LEU A 285 13.00 -9.25 7.71
N LEU A 286 12.57 -9.47 6.46
CA LEU A 286 12.15 -8.38 5.57
C LEU A 286 10.91 -7.66 6.11
N GLN A 287 9.96 -8.43 6.63
CA GLN A 287 8.74 -7.89 7.21
C GLN A 287 9.02 -7.02 8.45
N GLU A 288 10.01 -7.37 9.28
CA GLU A 288 10.43 -6.58 10.45
C GLU A 288 10.96 -5.18 10.11
N VAL A 289 11.45 -4.95 8.88
CA VAL A 289 12.06 -3.68 8.48
C VAL A 289 11.24 -2.91 7.43
N ILE A 290 10.09 -3.46 7.02
CA ILE A 290 9.33 -3.00 5.86
C ILE A 290 8.86 -1.55 5.97
N ASP A 291 8.68 -1.06 7.19
CA ASP A 291 8.25 0.31 7.50
C ASP A 291 9.31 1.38 7.19
N TYR A 292 10.58 1.01 7.05
CA TYR A 292 11.68 1.94 6.78
C TYR A 292 12.64 1.47 5.68
N TYR A 293 12.50 0.24 5.20
CA TYR A 293 13.23 -0.32 4.07
C TYR A 293 12.34 -1.23 3.22
N ARG A 294 12.19 -0.94 1.93
CA ARG A 294 11.55 -1.85 0.97
C ARG A 294 12.62 -2.69 0.27
N PRO A 295 12.52 -4.02 0.29
CA PRO A 295 13.44 -4.86 -0.46
C PRO A 295 13.32 -4.55 -1.96
N SER A 296 14.40 -4.70 -2.72
CA SER A 296 14.36 -4.62 -4.18
C SER A 296 13.65 -5.84 -4.76
N TRP A 297 13.21 -5.75 -6.02
CA TRP A 297 12.66 -6.92 -6.71
C TRP A 297 13.67 -8.07 -6.80
N GLU A 298 14.96 -7.77 -6.95
CA GLU A 298 16.06 -8.75 -7.01
C GLU A 298 16.18 -9.53 -5.69
N GLN A 299 16.13 -8.83 -4.54
CA GLN A 299 16.14 -9.48 -3.23
C GLN A 299 14.93 -10.39 -3.01
N LEU A 300 13.81 -10.11 -3.68
CA LEU A 300 12.60 -10.94 -3.61
C LEU A 300 12.64 -12.13 -4.57
N GLU A 301 13.52 -12.16 -5.60
CA GLU A 301 13.49 -13.19 -6.65
C GLU A 301 13.60 -14.61 -6.10
N CYS A 302 14.45 -14.83 -5.09
CA CYS A 302 14.62 -16.12 -4.45
C CYS A 302 13.35 -16.64 -3.74
N HIS A 303 12.33 -15.81 -3.57
CA HIS A 303 11.04 -16.19 -3.00
C HIS A 303 9.91 -16.27 -4.03
N LEU A 304 10.14 -15.81 -5.27
CA LEU A 304 9.14 -15.74 -6.32
C LEU A 304 9.14 -16.98 -7.23
N GLU A 305 10.27 -17.67 -7.37
CA GLU A 305 10.44 -18.77 -8.35
C GLU A 305 9.46 -19.94 -8.17
N GLU A 306 9.13 -20.27 -6.92
CA GLU A 306 8.26 -21.41 -6.59
C GLU A 306 6.78 -21.05 -6.48
N LEU A 307 6.42 -19.77 -6.69
CA LEU A 307 5.04 -19.35 -6.57
C LEU A 307 4.24 -19.80 -7.78
N GLU A 308 3.07 -20.37 -7.50
CA GLU A 308 2.09 -20.76 -8.51
C GLU A 308 0.76 -20.08 -8.24
N ARG A 309 0.00 -19.81 -9.30
CA ARG A 309 -1.36 -19.31 -9.21
C ARG A 309 -2.30 -20.47 -8.91
N TYR A 310 -3.08 -20.36 -7.84
CA TYR A 310 -4.08 -21.37 -7.50
C TYR A 310 -5.32 -21.24 -8.38
N GLU A 311 -6.02 -22.36 -8.61
CA GLU A 311 -7.29 -22.37 -9.34
C GLU A 311 -8.32 -21.50 -8.62
N MET A 312 -9.10 -20.70 -9.37
CA MET A 312 -10.16 -19.88 -8.80
C MET A 312 -11.32 -20.77 -8.30
N PRO A 313 -11.88 -20.51 -7.11
CA PRO A 313 -13.01 -21.28 -6.60
C PRO A 313 -14.30 -20.97 -7.37
N SER A 314 -15.32 -21.81 -7.22
CA SER A 314 -16.68 -21.56 -7.71
C SER A 314 -17.38 -20.40 -6.96
N GLN A 315 -16.89 -20.06 -5.77
CA GLN A 315 -17.33 -18.95 -4.93
C GLN A 315 -16.12 -18.39 -4.16
N VAL A 316 -15.92 -17.07 -4.21
CA VAL A 316 -14.89 -16.38 -3.43
C VAL A 316 -15.40 -16.14 -2.02
N ARG A 317 -14.62 -16.60 -1.04
CA ARG A 317 -14.88 -16.45 0.40
C ARG A 317 -13.67 -15.74 0.99
N TYR A 318 -13.78 -14.42 0.99
CA TYR A 318 -12.72 -13.46 1.24
C TYR A 318 -13.22 -12.41 2.22
N LEU A 319 -12.35 -12.01 3.15
CA LEU A 319 -12.63 -11.00 4.16
C LEU A 319 -11.77 -9.77 3.87
N MET A 320 -12.41 -8.69 3.46
CA MET A 320 -11.74 -7.43 3.11
C MET A 320 -11.58 -6.56 4.36
N LEU A 321 -10.41 -6.46 4.97
CA LEU A 321 -10.18 -5.67 6.19
C LEU A 321 -9.63 -4.27 5.86
N ASP A 322 -10.34 -3.50 5.03
CA ASP A 322 -9.92 -2.18 4.55
C ASP A 322 -9.93 -1.10 5.66
N ARG A 323 -11.01 -0.99 6.43
CA ARG A 323 -11.20 0.10 7.41
C ARG A 323 -10.42 -0.09 8.69
N ALA A 324 -10.48 -1.29 9.29
CA ALA A 324 -9.85 -1.65 10.57
C ALA A 324 -8.34 -1.39 10.63
N PHE A 325 -7.71 -1.27 9.46
CA PHE A 325 -6.27 -1.10 9.36
C PHE A 325 -5.87 0.13 8.53
N GLY A 326 -6.75 0.73 7.72
CA GLY A 326 -6.47 1.81 6.75
C GLY A 326 -5.81 3.09 7.29
N ILE A 327 -5.57 3.18 8.60
CA ILE A 327 -4.68 4.16 9.19
C ILE A 327 -3.46 3.43 9.68
N ARG A 328 -2.45 3.35 8.80
CA ARG A 328 -0.98 3.45 8.94
C ARG A 328 -0.29 3.28 10.31
N ASN A 329 -0.97 2.67 11.24
CA ASN A 329 -0.74 2.85 12.66
C ASN A 329 -0.98 1.54 13.39
N ASN A 330 -1.38 0.46 12.70
CA ASN A 330 -1.15 -0.88 13.20
C ASN A 330 0.38 -1.06 13.29
N LYS A 331 0.92 -0.78 14.47
CA LYS A 331 2.35 -0.84 14.82
C LYS A 331 2.78 -2.27 15.14
N SER A 332 1.91 -3.26 14.92
CA SER A 332 2.24 -4.67 15.03
C SER A 332 2.83 -5.14 13.71
N PHE A 333 4.09 -5.58 13.75
CA PHE A 333 4.82 -6.20 12.66
C PHE A 333 4.19 -7.51 12.12
N LEU A 334 2.96 -7.88 12.51
CA LEU A 334 2.48 -9.26 12.47
C LEU A 334 1.10 -9.43 11.82
N TYR A 335 0.82 -8.68 10.74
CA TYR A 335 -0.36 -8.88 9.88
C TYR A 335 -0.63 -10.37 9.51
N PRO A 336 0.38 -11.18 9.14
CA PRO A 336 0.19 -12.59 8.87
C PRO A 336 -0.31 -13.38 10.08
N GLN A 337 0.05 -13.00 11.31
CA GLN A 337 -0.46 -13.66 12.51
C GLN A 337 -1.92 -13.29 12.79
N HIS A 338 -2.33 -12.04 12.52
CA HIS A 338 -3.75 -11.67 12.61
C HIS A 338 -4.58 -12.44 11.59
N TRP A 339 -4.13 -12.52 10.35
CA TRP A 339 -4.80 -13.31 9.32
C TRP A 339 -4.80 -14.80 9.66
N ASP A 340 -3.72 -15.34 10.23
CA ASP A 340 -3.68 -16.71 10.72
C ASP A 340 -4.74 -16.96 11.80
N ARG A 341 -4.94 -16.02 12.73
CA ARG A 341 -6.01 -16.10 13.72
C ARG A 341 -7.38 -16.14 13.04
N ILE A 342 -7.67 -15.21 12.14
CA ILE A 342 -8.96 -15.19 11.39
C ILE A 342 -9.18 -16.50 10.63
N MET A 343 -8.16 -16.98 9.92
CA MET A 343 -8.25 -18.20 9.10
C MET A 343 -8.42 -19.48 9.92
N THR A 344 -8.12 -19.44 11.22
CA THR A 344 -8.23 -20.61 12.12
C THR A 344 -9.28 -20.44 13.21
N ASP A 345 -9.97 -19.29 13.26
CA ASP A 345 -10.96 -18.99 14.29
C ASP A 345 -12.25 -19.81 14.06
N PRO A 346 -12.78 -20.48 15.10
CA PRO A 346 -14.04 -21.23 15.02
C PRO A 346 -15.23 -20.42 14.48
N TYR A 347 -15.24 -19.10 14.65
CA TYR A 347 -16.32 -18.24 14.16
C TYR A 347 -16.44 -18.24 12.63
N TYR A 348 -15.31 -18.40 11.93
CA TYR A 348 -15.20 -18.44 10.47
C TYR A 348 -14.94 -19.85 9.90
N GLU A 349 -14.73 -20.86 10.76
CA GLU A 349 -14.36 -22.23 10.34
C GLU A 349 -15.33 -22.80 9.29
N ASP A 350 -16.64 -22.63 9.52
CA ASP A 350 -17.71 -23.10 8.62
C ASP A 350 -17.66 -22.44 7.23
N LEU A 351 -17.11 -21.23 7.14
CA LEU A 351 -17.00 -20.51 5.87
C LEU A 351 -15.89 -21.07 4.99
N ARG A 352 -14.92 -21.82 5.55
CA ARG A 352 -13.77 -22.38 4.80
C ARG A 352 -13.12 -21.34 3.89
N MET A 353 -12.74 -20.21 4.46
CA MET A 353 -12.12 -19.06 3.75
C MET A 353 -11.08 -19.54 2.73
N ASN A 354 -11.16 -19.04 1.50
CA ASN A 354 -10.36 -19.55 0.39
C ASN A 354 -9.39 -18.51 -0.21
N PHE A 355 -9.40 -17.29 0.35
CA PHE A 355 -8.45 -16.21 0.14
C PHE A 355 -7.82 -15.77 1.46
N SER A 356 -6.60 -15.24 1.39
CA SER A 356 -6.00 -14.46 2.48
C SER A 356 -6.89 -13.24 2.76
N PRO A 357 -7.16 -12.88 4.03
CA PRO A 357 -7.73 -11.59 4.40
C PRO A 357 -6.82 -10.43 3.91
N SER A 358 -7.40 -9.24 3.68
CA SER A 358 -6.78 -8.14 2.91
C SER A 358 -5.47 -7.57 3.49
N GLN A 359 -4.68 -6.94 2.60
CA GLN A 359 -3.32 -6.43 2.82
C GLN A 359 -3.14 -4.92 2.54
N SER A 360 -4.20 -4.11 2.66
CA SER A 360 -4.24 -2.70 2.20
C SER A 360 -3.10 -1.82 2.73
N ASN A 361 -2.63 -2.06 3.96
CA ASN A 361 -1.55 -1.25 4.57
C ASN A 361 -0.14 -1.52 4.06
N ILE A 362 0.15 -2.75 3.61
CA ILE A 362 1.50 -3.12 3.20
C ILE A 362 1.88 -2.41 1.89
N ALA A 363 0.85 -2.00 1.14
CA ALA A 363 0.87 -1.26 -0.09
C ALA A 363 1.18 0.24 0.05
N MET A 364 1.44 0.78 1.24
CA MET A 364 1.89 2.16 1.38
C MET A 364 3.41 2.24 1.29
N PRO A 365 4.00 3.39 0.91
CA PRO A 365 5.43 3.63 1.04
C PRO A 365 5.91 3.52 2.49
N PRO A 366 7.23 3.44 2.76
CA PRO A 366 7.78 3.43 4.12
C PRO A 366 7.24 4.58 4.99
N TYR A 367 6.93 4.28 6.25
CA TYR A 367 6.41 5.26 7.22
C TYR A 367 7.44 6.33 7.57
N TYR A 368 8.71 5.95 7.66
CA TYR A 368 9.82 6.86 7.98
C TYR A 368 10.41 7.56 6.78
N ASP A 369 9.80 7.42 5.60
CA ASP A 369 10.21 8.23 4.47
C ASP A 369 9.64 9.63 4.60
N TRP A 370 10.51 10.63 4.65
CA TRP A 370 10.07 12.01 4.82
C TRP A 370 9.51 12.57 3.50
N GLU A 371 9.89 12.01 2.35
CA GLU A 371 9.31 12.33 1.03
C GLU A 371 7.86 11.87 0.94
N TYR A 372 7.47 10.90 1.77
CA TYR A 372 6.10 10.40 1.82
C TYR A 372 5.07 11.53 1.96
N ASN A 373 5.42 12.56 2.73
CA ASN A 373 4.52 13.69 2.99
C ASN A 373 4.28 14.57 1.76
N ASP A 374 5.16 14.47 0.76
CA ASP A 374 5.10 15.24 -0.49
C ASP A 374 4.53 14.39 -1.65
N ILE A 375 4.11 13.15 -1.37
CA ILE A 375 3.52 12.26 -2.38
C ILE A 375 2.08 12.68 -2.65
N LYS A 376 1.81 12.99 -3.91
CA LYS A 376 0.43 13.16 -4.37
C LYS A 376 -0.27 11.81 -4.40
N CYS A 377 -1.47 11.78 -3.84
CA CYS A 377 -2.31 10.60 -3.66
C CYS A 377 -2.60 9.83 -4.96
N HIS A 378 -2.65 10.57 -6.07
CA HIS A 378 -2.78 10.03 -7.42
C HIS A 378 -1.45 9.55 -8.03
N ASN A 379 -0.41 9.32 -7.22
CA ASN A 379 0.92 8.84 -7.59
C ASN A 379 1.51 9.55 -8.81
N SER A 380 1.56 10.88 -8.78
CA SER A 380 2.09 11.63 -9.93
C SER A 380 3.01 12.76 -9.53
N ARG A 381 3.93 13.09 -10.41
CA ARG A 381 4.89 14.19 -10.28
C ARG A 381 4.91 15.04 -11.55
N GLU A 382 5.49 16.22 -11.45
CA GLU A 382 5.81 17.03 -12.63
C GLU A 382 7.15 16.58 -13.22
N ASP A 383 7.19 16.34 -14.52
CA ASP A 383 8.43 16.08 -15.25
C ASP A 383 9.24 17.37 -15.52
N GLU A 384 10.39 17.24 -16.16
CA GLU A 384 11.27 18.37 -16.52
C GLU A 384 10.60 19.43 -17.43
N TYR A 385 9.47 19.09 -18.07
CA TYR A 385 8.69 19.96 -18.94
C TYR A 385 7.43 20.50 -18.25
N GLY A 386 7.20 20.17 -16.98
CA GLY A 386 5.99 20.54 -16.23
C GLY A 386 4.75 19.70 -16.58
N ASN A 387 4.90 18.55 -17.25
CA ASN A 387 3.79 17.62 -17.43
C ASN A 387 3.61 16.75 -16.20
N LEU A 388 2.36 16.54 -15.81
CA LEU A 388 2.02 15.56 -14.78
C LEU A 388 2.14 14.14 -15.36
N VAL A 389 3.00 13.33 -14.77
CA VAL A 389 3.30 11.94 -15.15
C VAL A 389 3.28 11.04 -13.91
N LEU A 390 3.18 9.72 -14.10
CA LEU A 390 3.28 8.77 -12.99
C LEU A 390 4.57 8.98 -12.19
N ASP A 391 4.43 9.03 -10.87
CA ASP A 391 5.54 8.85 -9.93
C ASP A 391 5.66 7.34 -9.66
N ASP A 392 6.40 6.67 -10.53
CA ASP A 392 6.56 5.22 -10.53
C ASP A 392 7.35 4.71 -9.33
N TYR A 393 8.30 5.51 -8.82
CA TYR A 393 9.12 5.17 -7.67
C TYR A 393 8.27 4.82 -6.43
N TRP A 394 7.33 5.68 -6.06
CA TRP A 394 6.53 5.46 -4.84
C TRP A 394 5.54 4.32 -5.00
N LEU A 395 4.94 4.20 -6.18
CA LEU A 395 4.07 3.07 -6.48
C LEU A 395 4.86 1.76 -6.46
N ASP A 396 6.10 1.73 -6.93
CA ASP A 396 6.97 0.56 -6.88
C ASP A 396 7.42 0.22 -5.44
N GLU A 397 7.78 1.20 -4.62
CA GLU A 397 8.08 1.02 -3.18
C GLU A 397 6.89 0.38 -2.44
N SER A 398 5.69 0.91 -2.69
CA SER A 398 4.41 0.37 -2.22
C SER A 398 4.20 -1.09 -2.63
N LEU A 399 4.42 -1.40 -3.91
CA LEU A 399 4.25 -2.74 -4.47
C LEU A 399 5.27 -3.75 -3.91
N ARG A 400 6.54 -3.37 -3.76
CA ARG A 400 7.58 -4.20 -3.15
C ARG A 400 7.31 -4.46 -1.67
N GLY A 401 6.75 -3.47 -1.00
CA GLY A 401 6.11 -3.61 0.30
C GLY A 401 5.11 -4.74 0.34
N ALA A 402 4.00 -4.55 -0.40
CA ALA A 402 2.89 -5.49 -0.44
C ALA A 402 3.32 -6.90 -0.86
N ALA A 403 4.28 -7.01 -1.77
CA ALA A 403 4.82 -8.27 -2.25
C ALA A 403 5.35 -9.17 -1.12
N VAL A 404 6.00 -8.61 -0.09
CA VAL A 404 6.46 -9.41 1.07
C VAL A 404 5.29 -10.14 1.73
N GLY A 405 4.20 -9.41 2.00
CA GLY A 405 2.97 -9.97 2.57
C GLY A 405 2.31 -11.00 1.65
N TYR A 406 2.24 -10.72 0.35
CA TYR A 406 1.69 -11.65 -0.64
C TYR A 406 2.47 -12.96 -0.68
N ILE A 407 3.80 -12.90 -0.73
CA ILE A 407 4.67 -14.08 -0.79
C ILE A 407 4.49 -14.94 0.46
N ILE A 408 4.45 -14.34 1.65
CA ILE A 408 4.24 -15.06 2.92
C ILE A 408 2.93 -15.86 2.85
N GLU A 409 1.85 -15.22 2.44
CA GLU A 409 0.52 -15.84 2.37
C GLU A 409 0.43 -16.91 1.26
N LYS A 410 1.08 -16.71 0.12
CA LYS A 410 1.21 -17.74 -0.93
C LYS A 410 1.92 -18.98 -0.41
N LYS A 411 3.01 -18.82 0.35
CA LYS A 411 3.77 -19.93 0.96
C LYS A 411 2.96 -20.69 2.02
N LYS A 412 1.91 -20.08 2.59
CA LYS A 412 0.92 -20.75 3.44
C LYS A 412 -0.18 -21.48 2.66
N GLY A 413 -0.16 -21.46 1.32
CA GLY A 413 -1.18 -22.10 0.49
C GLY A 413 -2.42 -21.24 0.22
N ARG A 414 -2.37 -19.93 0.47
CA ARG A 414 -3.54 -19.05 0.35
C ARG A 414 -3.57 -18.29 -0.98
N ARG A 415 -4.79 -18.00 -1.45
CA ARG A 415 -5.00 -17.11 -2.60
C ARG A 415 -4.86 -15.65 -2.18
N ILE A 416 -4.40 -14.83 -3.10
CA ILE A 416 -4.06 -13.43 -2.89
C ILE A 416 -4.91 -12.55 -3.79
N PHE A 417 -5.43 -11.51 -3.16
CA PHE A 417 -5.90 -10.31 -3.82
C PHE A 417 -4.75 -9.31 -3.87
N ALA A 418 -4.20 -9.07 -5.06
CA ALA A 418 -3.19 -8.03 -5.25
C ALA A 418 -3.90 -6.71 -5.51
N ASP A 419 -4.10 -5.97 -4.44
CA ASP A 419 -4.61 -4.61 -4.49
C ASP A 419 -3.73 -3.72 -3.63
N VAL A 420 -3.21 -2.69 -4.28
CA VAL A 420 -2.54 -1.59 -3.62
C VAL A 420 -3.53 -0.44 -3.68
N GLU A 421 -4.36 -0.35 -2.64
CA GLU A 421 -5.38 0.68 -2.51
C GLU A 421 -4.80 2.03 -2.90
N ARG A 422 -5.60 2.79 -3.66
CA ARG A 422 -5.24 4.17 -3.91
C ARG A 422 -5.32 4.93 -2.60
N CYS A 423 -4.41 5.87 -2.46
CA CYS A 423 -4.47 6.80 -1.37
C CYS A 423 -5.87 7.46 -1.30
N SER A 424 -6.34 7.71 -0.08
CA SER A 424 -7.69 8.21 0.22
C SER A 424 -7.60 9.52 0.98
N ASN A 425 -8.44 10.49 0.63
CA ASN A 425 -8.56 11.78 1.33
C ASN A 425 -9.46 11.71 2.57
N HIS A 426 -10.05 10.55 2.88
CA HIS A 426 -10.90 10.39 4.04
C HIS A 426 -10.12 10.62 5.34
N TYR A 427 -8.80 10.36 5.38
CA TYR A 427 -7.97 10.73 6.53
C TYR A 427 -6.50 10.88 6.15
N VAL A 428 -5.98 12.09 6.39
CA VAL A 428 -4.60 12.45 6.13
C VAL A 428 -3.77 12.23 7.39
N VAL A 429 -3.10 11.07 7.46
CA VAL A 429 -2.21 10.76 8.59
C VAL A 429 -1.01 11.72 8.61
N GLN A 430 -0.50 12.06 7.42
CA GLN A 430 0.65 12.93 7.19
C GLN A 430 0.55 13.53 5.77
N GLY A 431 1.21 14.67 5.51
CA GLY A 431 1.15 15.37 4.21
C GLY A 431 0.14 16.53 4.15
N ASP A 432 0.08 17.23 3.02
CA ASP A 432 -0.88 18.32 2.77
C ASP A 432 -2.22 17.73 2.27
N PRO A 433 -3.37 18.05 2.90
CA PRO A 433 -4.68 17.66 2.39
C PRO A 433 -4.94 17.98 0.91
N ALA A 434 -4.28 18.99 0.34
CA ALA A 434 -4.37 19.31 -1.08
C ALA A 434 -3.81 18.21 -1.99
N ASP A 435 -2.80 17.46 -1.53
CA ASP A 435 -2.16 16.37 -2.28
C ASP A 435 -3.05 15.12 -2.34
N TYR A 436 -4.13 15.09 -1.56
CA TYR A 436 -5.14 14.04 -1.53
C TYR A 436 -6.33 14.32 -2.46
N GLY A 437 -6.31 15.43 -3.19
CA GLY A 437 -7.33 15.75 -4.19
C GLY A 437 -7.34 14.78 -5.39
N SER A 438 -8.45 14.78 -6.14
CA SER A 438 -8.52 14.09 -7.44
C SER A 438 -7.55 14.70 -8.44
N LEU A 439 -7.11 13.92 -9.44
CA LEU A 439 -6.31 14.42 -10.55
C LEU A 439 -6.94 15.68 -11.19
N PRO A 440 -6.14 16.73 -11.49
CA PRO A 440 -6.66 17.93 -12.12
C PRO A 440 -7.08 17.63 -13.56
N ILE A 441 -8.39 17.74 -13.81
CA ILE A 441 -9.06 17.47 -15.09
C ILE A 441 -10.02 18.63 -15.37
N ASN A 442 -9.76 19.39 -16.44
CA ASN A 442 -10.58 20.53 -16.86
C ASN A 442 -11.10 20.38 -18.30
N SER A 443 -10.80 19.26 -18.95
CA SER A 443 -11.18 18.96 -20.32
C SER A 443 -11.18 17.44 -20.57
N VAL A 444 -11.82 17.01 -21.67
CA VAL A 444 -11.75 15.62 -22.14
C VAL A 444 -10.31 15.23 -22.50
N ASP A 445 -9.54 16.16 -23.07
CA ASP A 445 -8.13 15.91 -23.40
C ASP A 445 -7.28 15.74 -22.15
N ASP A 446 -7.53 16.54 -21.09
CA ASP A 446 -6.88 16.33 -19.79
C ASP A 446 -7.20 14.96 -19.24
N TYR A 447 -8.47 14.55 -19.24
CA TYR A 447 -8.88 13.21 -18.78
C TYR A 447 -8.09 12.11 -19.50
N LYS A 448 -8.06 12.17 -20.84
CA LYS A 448 -7.35 11.18 -21.66
C LYS A 448 -5.85 11.22 -21.40
N LYS A 449 -5.27 12.41 -21.24
CA LYS A 449 -3.85 12.58 -20.90
C LYS A 449 -3.52 12.00 -19.53
N ARG A 450 -4.32 12.29 -18.48
CA ARG A 450 -4.14 11.70 -17.14
C ARG A 450 -4.28 10.18 -17.17
N ALA A 451 -5.24 9.67 -17.94
CA ALA A 451 -5.39 8.24 -18.12
C ALA A 451 -4.14 7.59 -18.74
N LEU A 452 -3.59 8.19 -19.81
CA LEU A 452 -2.46 7.65 -20.55
C LEU A 452 -1.11 7.83 -19.83
N ASP A 453 -0.90 8.94 -19.13
CA ASP A 453 0.39 9.31 -18.54
C ASP A 453 0.54 8.85 -17.07
N ILE A 454 -0.58 8.55 -16.40
CA ILE A 454 -0.60 8.24 -14.96
C ILE A 454 -1.35 6.93 -14.69
N VAL A 455 -2.65 6.87 -14.99
CA VAL A 455 -3.52 5.77 -14.55
C VAL A 455 -3.16 4.43 -15.20
N ILE A 456 -3.06 4.39 -16.53
CA ILE A 456 -2.70 3.16 -17.27
C ILE A 456 -1.29 2.69 -16.92
N PRO A 457 -0.24 3.55 -16.94
CA PRO A 457 1.09 3.16 -16.48
C PRO A 457 1.09 2.62 -15.04
N GLY A 458 0.33 3.24 -14.12
CA GLY A 458 0.21 2.79 -12.74
C GLY A 458 -0.35 1.38 -12.65
N TYR A 459 -1.46 1.10 -13.32
CA TYR A 459 -2.03 -0.25 -13.38
C TYR A 459 -1.13 -1.26 -14.07
N ILE A 460 -0.31 -0.86 -15.04
CA ILE A 460 0.71 -1.75 -15.64
C ILE A 460 1.76 -2.15 -14.60
N LEU A 461 2.21 -1.23 -13.73
CA LEU A 461 3.13 -1.57 -12.64
C LEU A 461 2.48 -2.54 -11.65
N GLN A 462 1.25 -2.27 -11.23
CA GLN A 462 0.49 -3.16 -10.35
C GLN A 462 0.31 -4.55 -10.96
N ALA A 463 -0.05 -4.62 -12.25
CA ALA A 463 -0.23 -5.87 -12.98
C ALA A 463 1.06 -6.72 -13.04
N LYS A 464 2.22 -6.07 -13.26
CA LYS A 464 3.53 -6.73 -13.26
C LYS A 464 3.87 -7.29 -11.87
N ALA A 465 3.63 -6.52 -10.81
CA ALA A 465 3.85 -6.96 -9.44
C ALA A 465 2.91 -8.12 -9.06
N ALA A 466 1.61 -8.00 -9.37
CA ALA A 466 0.60 -9.04 -9.15
C ALA A 466 0.95 -10.35 -9.89
N GLU A 467 1.47 -10.25 -11.12
CA GLU A 467 1.93 -11.42 -11.87
C GLU A 467 3.23 -12.03 -11.31
N LYS A 468 4.15 -11.21 -10.78
CA LYS A 468 5.37 -11.70 -10.11
C LYS A 468 5.01 -12.57 -8.91
N VAL A 469 4.07 -12.13 -8.06
CA VAL A 469 3.61 -12.89 -6.89
C VAL A 469 2.52 -13.93 -7.19
N LYS A 470 2.14 -14.08 -8.47
CA LYS A 470 1.07 -15.00 -8.94
C LYS A 470 -0.28 -14.79 -8.22
N ALA A 471 -0.60 -13.55 -7.87
CA ALA A 471 -1.83 -13.21 -7.15
C ALA A 471 -3.07 -13.51 -7.98
N GLU A 472 -4.03 -14.22 -7.42
CA GLU A 472 -5.21 -14.76 -8.11
C GLU A 472 -6.10 -13.70 -8.76
N MET A 473 -6.26 -12.55 -8.11
CA MET A 473 -7.10 -11.46 -8.62
C MET A 473 -6.46 -10.09 -8.35
N MET A 474 -6.81 -9.13 -9.21
CA MET A 474 -6.44 -7.71 -9.10
C MET A 474 -7.67 -6.86 -9.40
N GLN A 475 -7.86 -5.77 -8.65
CA GLN A 475 -8.95 -4.83 -8.86
C GLN A 475 -8.54 -3.76 -9.89
N ILE A 476 -9.49 -3.35 -10.72
CA ILE A 476 -9.38 -2.23 -11.64
C ILE A 476 -10.58 -1.30 -11.41
N GLY A 477 -10.28 -0.11 -10.91
CA GLY A 477 -11.21 1.02 -10.86
C GLY A 477 -10.99 2.00 -12.01
N GLY A 478 -11.62 3.16 -11.92
CA GLY A 478 -11.42 4.26 -12.86
C GLY A 478 -10.19 5.11 -12.54
N ILE A 479 -10.36 6.43 -12.71
CA ILE A 479 -9.43 7.41 -12.15
C ILE A 479 -9.55 7.47 -10.61
N GLN A 480 -10.66 6.97 -10.06
CA GLN A 480 -10.89 6.77 -8.63
C GLN A 480 -11.20 5.28 -8.33
N ALA A 481 -11.59 4.98 -7.09
CA ALA A 481 -11.86 3.63 -6.60
C ALA A 481 -12.83 2.84 -7.50
N GLU A 482 -13.92 3.46 -7.95
CA GLU A 482 -14.83 2.93 -8.98
C GLU A 482 -14.79 3.75 -10.27
N VAL A 483 -15.25 3.16 -11.38
CA VAL A 483 -15.15 3.76 -12.72
C VAL A 483 -15.86 5.12 -12.80
N GLU A 484 -17.05 5.20 -12.21
CA GLU A 484 -17.96 6.35 -12.34
C GLU A 484 -17.66 7.47 -11.32
N VAL A 485 -16.98 7.16 -10.21
CA VAL A 485 -16.83 8.08 -9.07
C VAL A 485 -16.09 9.37 -9.44
N ILE A 486 -15.16 9.33 -10.38
CA ILE A 486 -14.47 10.56 -10.81
C ILE A 486 -15.43 11.58 -11.42
N PHE A 487 -16.53 11.15 -12.06
CA PHE A 487 -17.54 12.04 -12.64
C PHE A 487 -18.43 12.67 -11.58
N SER A 488 -18.54 12.04 -10.40
CA SER A 488 -19.29 12.58 -9.27
C SER A 488 -18.48 13.59 -8.45
N MET A 489 -17.14 13.50 -8.49
CA MET A 489 -16.22 14.33 -7.71
C MET A 489 -15.59 15.49 -8.50
N ASN A 490 -15.49 15.37 -9.84
CA ASN A 490 -14.88 16.40 -10.68
C ASN A 490 -15.94 17.27 -11.36
N GLU A 491 -15.87 18.59 -11.14
CA GLU A 491 -16.86 19.55 -11.64
C GLU A 491 -16.97 19.56 -13.18
N PHE A 492 -15.86 19.47 -13.91
CA PHE A 492 -15.90 19.44 -15.38
C PHE A 492 -16.59 18.16 -15.89
N LEU A 493 -16.14 17.00 -15.40
CA LEU A 493 -16.63 15.70 -15.84
C LEU A 493 -18.11 15.49 -15.47
N GLY A 494 -18.53 15.89 -14.27
CA GLY A 494 -19.92 15.76 -13.82
C GLY A 494 -20.90 16.66 -14.57
N ASN A 495 -20.40 17.69 -15.26
CA ASN A 495 -21.19 18.59 -16.11
C ASN A 495 -21.23 18.17 -17.59
N LEU A 496 -20.51 17.10 -17.99
CA LEU A 496 -20.62 16.56 -19.35
C LEU A 496 -22.02 15.97 -19.58
N PRO A 497 -22.52 15.95 -20.84
CA PRO A 497 -23.72 15.22 -21.17
C PRO A 497 -23.63 13.74 -20.73
N PRO A 498 -24.72 13.13 -20.23
CA PRO A 498 -24.71 11.75 -19.73
C PRO A 498 -24.10 10.71 -20.69
N ASP A 499 -24.41 10.81 -21.99
CA ASP A 499 -23.86 9.90 -22.99
C ASP A 499 -22.34 10.08 -23.17
N GLU A 500 -21.83 11.31 -23.04
CA GLU A 500 -20.39 11.60 -23.10
C GLU A 500 -19.65 11.10 -21.84
N GLN A 501 -20.31 11.12 -20.67
CA GLN A 501 -19.74 10.53 -19.44
C GLN A 501 -19.53 9.02 -19.61
N VAL A 502 -20.55 8.32 -20.12
CA VAL A 502 -20.48 6.87 -20.40
C VAL A 502 -19.45 6.57 -21.48
N GLU A 503 -19.41 7.34 -22.57
CA GLU A 503 -18.42 7.15 -23.65
C GLU A 503 -16.99 7.30 -23.14
N LEU A 504 -16.74 8.30 -22.29
CA LEU A 504 -15.40 8.57 -21.76
C LEU A 504 -14.97 7.51 -20.73
N ALA A 505 -15.89 7.06 -19.87
CA ALA A 505 -15.66 5.95 -18.95
C ALA A 505 -15.40 4.63 -19.70
N GLN A 506 -16.20 4.33 -20.73
CA GLN A 506 -16.02 3.14 -21.57
C GLN A 506 -14.66 3.19 -22.29
N TRP A 507 -14.29 4.35 -22.83
CA TRP A 507 -12.99 4.55 -23.47
C TRP A 507 -11.82 4.20 -22.54
N LEU A 508 -11.91 4.57 -21.24
CA LEU A 508 -10.90 4.21 -20.25
C LEU A 508 -10.84 2.69 -20.05
N ILE A 509 -11.98 2.02 -19.80
CA ILE A 509 -12.05 0.56 -19.59
C ILE A 509 -11.47 -0.19 -20.80
N ASP A 510 -11.92 0.18 -22.01
CA ASP A 510 -11.52 -0.45 -23.27
C ASP A 510 -10.03 -0.28 -23.56
N ARG A 511 -9.40 0.76 -23.00
CA ARG A 511 -7.96 0.97 -23.12
C ARG A 511 -7.18 0.27 -22.01
N LEU A 512 -7.65 0.39 -20.77
CA LEU A 512 -6.94 -0.03 -19.58
C LEU A 512 -6.86 -1.55 -19.45
N ILE A 513 -7.99 -2.25 -19.56
CA ILE A 513 -8.04 -3.70 -19.33
C ILE A 513 -7.14 -4.46 -20.32
N PRO A 514 -7.15 -4.17 -21.65
CA PRO A 514 -6.25 -4.83 -22.57
C PRO A 514 -4.76 -4.58 -22.29
N GLU A 515 -4.38 -3.40 -21.77
CA GLU A 515 -3.00 -3.12 -21.37
C GLU A 515 -2.60 -3.93 -20.14
N VAL A 516 -3.46 -4.02 -19.12
CA VAL A 516 -3.24 -4.86 -17.93
C VAL A 516 -3.10 -6.33 -18.31
N ARG A 517 -3.97 -6.83 -19.20
CA ARG A 517 -3.96 -8.23 -19.68
C ARG A 517 -2.68 -8.67 -20.37
N LYS A 518 -1.86 -7.74 -20.87
CA LYS A 518 -0.54 -8.07 -21.42
C LYS A 518 0.40 -8.62 -20.34
N TYR A 519 0.19 -8.23 -19.09
CA TYR A 519 1.09 -8.55 -17.98
C TYR A 519 0.45 -9.49 -16.96
N PHE A 520 -0.85 -9.36 -16.69
CA PHE A 520 -1.52 -10.12 -15.64
C PHE A 520 -2.48 -11.19 -16.19
N LYS A 521 -2.31 -12.42 -15.71
CA LYS A 521 -3.08 -13.59 -16.16
C LYS A 521 -4.18 -14.05 -15.18
N GLY A 522 -4.31 -13.40 -14.03
CA GLY A 522 -5.34 -13.70 -13.04
C GLY A 522 -6.69 -13.09 -13.37
N MET A 523 -7.59 -13.12 -12.40
CA MET A 523 -8.91 -12.51 -12.51
C MET A 523 -8.83 -10.98 -12.47
N ILE A 524 -9.40 -10.30 -13.46
CA ILE A 524 -9.60 -8.85 -13.41
C ILE A 524 -10.98 -8.56 -12.83
N TRP A 525 -10.98 -7.91 -11.67
CA TRP A 525 -12.16 -7.47 -10.95
C TRP A 525 -12.38 -5.97 -11.20
N ALA A 526 -13.48 -5.58 -11.85
CA ALA A 526 -13.89 -4.18 -11.99
C ALA A 526 -14.84 -3.72 -10.88
N THR A 527 -14.77 -2.45 -10.48
CA THR A 527 -15.65 -1.85 -9.47
C THR A 527 -16.57 -0.78 -10.06
N SER A 528 -17.84 -0.80 -9.66
CA SER A 528 -18.86 0.19 -10.04
C SER A 528 -19.55 0.76 -8.81
N ALA A 529 -19.76 2.08 -8.77
CA ALA A 529 -20.36 2.76 -7.61
C ALA A 529 -21.90 2.72 -7.57
N THR A 530 -22.55 2.00 -8.48
CA THR A 530 -24.01 1.76 -8.51
C THR A 530 -24.85 3.02 -8.24
N SER A 531 -24.55 4.08 -9.00
CA SER A 531 -25.22 5.38 -8.89
C SER A 531 -26.27 5.56 -9.99
N TYR A 532 -27.16 4.56 -10.16
CA TYR A 532 -28.07 4.47 -11.31
C TYR A 532 -29.42 5.16 -11.09
N ASP A 533 -29.62 5.76 -9.92
CA ASP A 533 -30.83 6.49 -9.59
C ASP A 533 -30.81 7.90 -10.21
N SER A 534 -31.80 8.21 -11.03
CA SER A 534 -31.87 9.46 -11.81
C SER A 534 -32.57 10.61 -11.09
N GLY A 535 -33.06 10.40 -9.88
CA GLY A 535 -33.88 11.42 -9.22
C GLY A 535 -35.24 10.91 -8.77
N ASP A 536 -35.67 11.30 -7.57
CA ASP A 536 -37.08 11.38 -7.20
C ASP A 536 -37.39 12.72 -6.54
N PRO A 537 -38.47 13.43 -6.94
CA PRO A 537 -38.90 14.64 -6.23
C PRO A 537 -39.14 14.44 -4.73
N ALA A 538 -39.52 13.23 -4.29
CA ALA A 538 -39.67 12.88 -2.88
C ALA A 538 -38.34 12.54 -2.19
N PHE A 539 -37.28 12.21 -2.95
CA PHE A 539 -35.95 11.79 -2.45
C PHE A 539 -34.83 12.53 -3.20
N PRO A 540 -34.72 13.85 -3.00
CA PRO A 540 -33.92 14.76 -3.84
C PRO A 540 -32.40 14.60 -3.77
N LEU A 541 -31.85 13.74 -2.89
CA LEU A 541 -30.43 13.36 -2.93
C LEU A 541 -30.00 12.82 -4.30
N SER A 542 -30.90 12.10 -4.96
CA SER A 542 -30.74 11.61 -6.34
C SER A 542 -30.64 12.72 -7.40
N LYS A 543 -30.81 14.00 -7.03
CA LYS A 543 -30.61 15.18 -7.91
C LYS A 543 -29.43 16.06 -7.51
N VAL A 544 -28.70 15.72 -6.44
CA VAL A 544 -27.61 16.57 -5.92
C VAL A 544 -26.33 16.39 -6.75
N ASN A 545 -26.17 15.24 -7.42
CA ASN A 545 -25.06 15.00 -8.33
C ASN A 545 -25.57 14.79 -9.77
N SER A 546 -25.20 15.67 -10.70
CA SER A 546 -25.60 15.58 -12.10
C SER A 546 -25.01 14.38 -12.85
N SER A 547 -23.97 13.77 -12.31
CA SER A 547 -23.42 12.52 -12.85
C SER A 547 -24.25 11.30 -12.46
N PHE A 548 -25.14 11.36 -11.46
CA PHE A 548 -25.93 10.17 -11.10
C PHE A 548 -27.08 9.94 -12.08
N GLY A 549 -27.41 8.67 -12.33
CA GLY A 549 -28.58 8.31 -13.12
C GLY A 549 -28.45 7.04 -13.94
N SER A 550 -29.57 6.70 -14.57
CA SER A 550 -29.76 5.44 -15.29
C SER A 550 -28.90 5.31 -16.55
N HIS A 551 -28.28 6.39 -17.02
CA HIS A 551 -27.38 6.35 -18.18
C HIS A 551 -26.17 5.45 -17.95
N TRP A 552 -25.67 5.34 -16.71
CA TRP A 552 -24.54 4.46 -16.36
C TRP A 552 -24.81 2.99 -16.61
N LYS A 553 -26.07 2.55 -16.70
CA LYS A 553 -26.39 1.17 -17.09
C LYS A 553 -25.83 0.80 -18.46
N ASN A 554 -25.53 1.80 -19.30
CA ASN A 554 -24.96 1.61 -20.63
C ASN A 554 -23.44 1.36 -20.60
N LEU A 555 -22.76 1.58 -19.47
CA LEU A 555 -21.35 1.24 -19.28
C LEU A 555 -21.19 -0.28 -19.31
N SER A 556 -20.30 -0.78 -20.16
CA SER A 556 -20.02 -2.21 -20.32
C SER A 556 -18.75 -2.64 -19.61
N PHE A 557 -18.88 -3.69 -18.83
CA PHE A 557 -17.80 -4.33 -18.09
C PHE A 557 -17.35 -5.65 -18.74
N ALA A 558 -17.77 -5.94 -19.98
CA ALA A 558 -17.53 -7.21 -20.67
C ALA A 558 -16.04 -7.56 -20.87
N ALA A 559 -15.12 -6.60 -20.70
CA ALA A 559 -13.68 -6.83 -20.73
C ALA A 559 -13.11 -7.39 -19.40
N ALA A 560 -13.82 -7.20 -18.28
CA ALA A 560 -13.46 -7.75 -16.98
C ALA A 560 -13.98 -9.20 -16.82
N ASP A 561 -13.50 -9.92 -15.80
CA ASP A 561 -14.00 -11.26 -15.46
C ASP A 561 -15.11 -11.21 -14.40
N HIS A 562 -15.04 -10.20 -13.55
CA HIS A 562 -15.93 -9.99 -12.41
C HIS A 562 -16.21 -8.50 -12.25
N VAL A 563 -17.41 -8.15 -11.82
CA VAL A 563 -17.76 -6.79 -11.42
C VAL A 563 -18.39 -6.78 -10.04
N SER A 564 -17.96 -5.85 -9.20
CA SER A 564 -18.66 -5.56 -7.94
C SER A 564 -19.40 -4.23 -8.02
N PHE A 565 -20.56 -4.20 -7.40
CA PHE A 565 -21.43 -3.03 -7.32
C PHE A 565 -21.46 -2.49 -5.89
N THR A 566 -20.96 -1.28 -5.68
CA THR A 566 -21.00 -0.61 -4.39
C THR A 566 -22.43 -0.21 -4.07
N ILE A 567 -23.03 -0.77 -3.01
CA ILE A 567 -24.43 -0.48 -2.63
C ILE A 567 -24.41 0.42 -1.39
N THR A 568 -24.89 1.65 -1.54
CA THR A 568 -24.93 2.62 -0.45
C THR A 568 -26.32 2.65 0.19
N LEU A 569 -26.45 2.00 1.36
CA LEU A 569 -27.68 2.04 2.15
C LEU A 569 -27.75 3.36 2.93
N SER A 570 -28.90 4.05 2.91
CA SER A 570 -29.09 5.38 3.49
C SER A 570 -30.29 5.49 4.44
N CYS A 571 -30.42 6.67 5.06
CA CYS A 571 -31.16 7.06 6.25
C CYS A 571 -32.70 6.82 6.35
N ASP A 572 -33.39 6.23 5.37
CA ASP A 572 -34.79 5.81 5.58
C ASP A 572 -35.19 4.58 4.76
N PHE A 573 -35.98 3.69 5.36
CA PHE A 573 -36.35 2.39 4.78
C PHE A 573 -37.03 2.51 3.42
N ARG A 574 -37.93 3.50 3.25
CA ARG A 574 -38.69 3.65 2.00
C ARG A 574 -37.80 4.12 0.85
N HIS A 575 -36.85 5.01 1.14
CA HIS A 575 -35.84 5.39 0.18
C HIS A 575 -34.98 4.19 -0.19
N VAL A 576 -34.48 3.42 0.79
CA VAL A 576 -33.68 2.22 0.53
C VAL A 576 -34.44 1.22 -0.35
N GLU A 577 -35.71 0.95 -0.07
CA GLU A 577 -36.53 0.05 -0.89
C GLU A 577 -36.58 0.48 -2.36
N ARG A 578 -36.85 1.76 -2.62
CA ARG A 578 -36.87 2.31 -3.98
C ARG A 578 -35.48 2.27 -4.62
N TYR A 579 -34.45 2.67 -3.89
CA TYR A 579 -33.07 2.72 -4.35
C TYR A 579 -32.58 1.33 -4.76
N LEU A 580 -32.77 0.32 -3.91
CA LEU A 580 -32.40 -1.07 -4.19
C LEU A 580 -33.13 -1.61 -5.42
N GLY A 581 -34.43 -1.36 -5.55
CA GLY A 581 -35.18 -1.76 -6.74
C GLY A 581 -34.57 -1.21 -8.04
N ILE A 582 -34.22 0.08 -8.06
CA ILE A 582 -33.56 0.69 -9.21
C ILE A 582 -32.17 0.10 -9.43
N GLN A 583 -31.35 -0.04 -8.39
CA GLN A 583 -29.98 -0.55 -8.55
C GLN A 583 -29.99 -1.98 -9.08
N PHE A 584 -30.77 -2.89 -8.47
CA PHE A 584 -30.80 -4.30 -8.85
C PHE A 584 -31.39 -4.53 -10.25
N ASP A 585 -32.38 -3.74 -10.68
CA ASP A 585 -32.89 -3.79 -12.06
C ASP A 585 -31.78 -3.47 -13.08
N ASN A 586 -31.00 -2.42 -12.83
CA ASN A 586 -29.90 -2.01 -13.71
C ASN A 586 -28.71 -2.97 -13.62
N ILE A 587 -28.34 -3.45 -12.43
CA ILE A 587 -27.31 -4.49 -12.23
C ILE A 587 -27.68 -5.73 -13.04
N GLN A 588 -28.94 -6.17 -12.97
CA GLN A 588 -29.40 -7.33 -13.72
C GLN A 588 -29.22 -7.14 -15.22
N GLU A 589 -29.57 -5.96 -15.76
CA GLU A 589 -29.39 -5.62 -17.17
C GLU A 589 -27.91 -5.71 -17.58
N ILE A 590 -26.99 -5.12 -16.79
CA ILE A 590 -25.54 -5.15 -17.03
C ILE A 590 -25.02 -6.58 -17.02
N ILE A 591 -25.32 -7.36 -15.97
CA ILE A 591 -24.82 -8.73 -15.79
C ILE A 591 -25.32 -9.66 -16.90
N GLN A 592 -26.58 -9.53 -17.30
CA GLN A 592 -27.12 -10.32 -18.40
C GLN A 592 -26.52 -9.93 -19.75
N ARG A 593 -26.34 -8.62 -20.00
CA ARG A 593 -25.75 -8.11 -21.25
C ARG A 593 -24.30 -8.53 -21.39
N ASP A 594 -23.50 -8.34 -20.35
CA ASP A 594 -22.05 -8.50 -20.38
C ASP A 594 -21.59 -9.92 -20.01
N LYS A 595 -22.50 -10.76 -19.48
CA LYS A 595 -22.24 -12.16 -19.09
C LYS A 595 -21.15 -12.32 -18.04
N LEU A 596 -21.23 -11.50 -17.00
CA LEU A 596 -20.21 -11.42 -15.95
C LEU A 596 -20.61 -12.21 -14.71
N THR A 597 -19.61 -12.56 -13.92
CA THR A 597 -19.83 -12.86 -12.49
C THR A 597 -19.96 -11.54 -11.74
N TRP A 598 -20.72 -11.53 -10.65
CA TRP A 598 -21.06 -10.29 -9.94
C TRP A 598 -21.02 -10.45 -8.43
N SER A 599 -20.86 -9.33 -7.74
CA SER A 599 -21.00 -9.25 -6.28
C SER A 599 -21.48 -7.85 -5.88
N THR A 600 -21.95 -7.70 -4.65
CA THR A 600 -22.14 -6.39 -4.05
C THR A 600 -20.97 -6.08 -3.12
N VAL A 601 -20.46 -4.85 -3.21
CA VAL A 601 -19.59 -4.26 -2.19
C VAL A 601 -20.43 -3.32 -1.35
N GLY A 602 -21.07 -3.88 -0.34
CA GLY A 602 -21.30 -3.15 0.88
C GLY A 602 -20.52 -3.95 1.90
N ASP A 603 -19.70 -3.32 2.73
CA ASP A 603 -19.25 -3.97 3.96
C ASP A 603 -20.45 -4.71 4.52
N ALA A 604 -20.35 -6.04 4.64
CA ALA A 604 -21.43 -6.84 5.18
C ALA A 604 -21.63 -6.39 6.64
N GLY A 605 -22.47 -5.36 6.80
CA GLY A 605 -22.73 -4.64 8.03
C GLY A 605 -22.35 -3.15 8.13
N ALA A 606 -21.69 -2.49 7.17
CA ALA A 606 -21.58 -1.02 7.25
C ALA A 606 -22.80 -0.38 6.59
N THR A 607 -23.71 0.10 7.41
CA THR A 607 -24.79 0.99 6.99
C THR A 607 -24.31 2.42 6.90
N GLY A 608 -24.78 3.13 5.88
CA GLY A 608 -24.34 4.47 5.54
C GLY A 608 -24.86 5.58 6.43
N GLU A 609 -25.43 5.35 7.63
CA GLU A 609 -25.73 6.49 8.57
C GLU A 609 -24.49 7.35 8.78
N ARG A 610 -23.30 6.72 8.75
CA ARG A 610 -22.01 7.36 8.95
C ARG A 610 -21.43 8.06 7.71
N LEU A 611 -22.09 7.97 6.54
CA LEU A 611 -21.64 8.57 5.27
C LEU A 611 -22.70 9.47 4.60
N PHE A 612 -23.98 9.10 4.68
CA PHE A 612 -25.10 9.78 4.00
C PHE A 612 -26.38 9.84 4.87
N GLY A 613 -26.21 10.07 6.18
CA GLY A 613 -27.30 10.27 7.15
C GLY A 613 -28.08 11.60 6.98
N PRO A 614 -28.90 12.02 7.97
CA PRO A 614 -29.66 13.28 7.94
C PRO A 614 -28.80 14.53 7.86
N GLU A 615 -27.51 14.43 8.22
CA GLU A 615 -26.50 15.46 7.97
C GLU A 615 -26.34 15.74 6.46
N PHE A 616 -26.55 14.72 5.61
CA PHE A 616 -26.51 14.80 4.14
C PHE A 616 -27.89 15.16 3.54
N ASP A 617 -29.00 14.70 4.14
CA ASP A 617 -30.37 15.19 3.83
C ASP A 617 -31.22 15.42 5.08
N LYS A 618 -31.43 16.71 5.40
CA LYS A 618 -32.24 17.14 6.55
C LYS A 618 -33.71 16.72 6.50
N ARG A 619 -34.18 16.12 5.39
CA ARG A 619 -35.54 15.58 5.24
C ARG A 619 -35.64 14.08 5.51
N CYS A 620 -34.52 13.41 5.74
CA CYS A 620 -34.53 12.02 6.14
C CYS A 620 -35.01 11.89 7.59
N ASN A 621 -35.82 10.87 7.86
CA ASN A 621 -36.32 10.62 9.23
C ASN A 621 -35.31 9.87 10.11
N ASP A 622 -34.15 9.48 9.57
CA ASP A 622 -33.15 8.59 10.20
C ASP A 622 -33.79 7.38 10.88
N ASP A 623 -34.38 6.50 10.07
CA ASP A 623 -34.94 5.25 10.58
C ASP A 623 -33.83 4.22 10.87
N LEU A 624 -32.56 4.51 10.53
CA LEU A 624 -31.54 3.47 10.52
C LEU A 624 -31.23 2.98 11.94
N GLY A 625 -31.08 3.85 12.95
CA GLY A 625 -30.97 3.40 14.34
C GLY A 625 -32.11 2.52 14.88
N GLU A 626 -33.30 2.54 14.28
CA GLU A 626 -34.45 1.69 14.67
C GLU A 626 -34.70 0.49 13.72
N LYS A 627 -34.31 0.61 12.44
CA LYS A 627 -34.65 -0.32 11.35
C LYS A 627 -33.45 -0.82 10.55
N GLU A 628 -32.25 -0.71 11.10
CA GLU A 628 -31.02 -1.14 10.43
C GLU A 628 -31.12 -2.60 9.96
N LEU A 629 -31.63 -3.48 10.83
CA LEU A 629 -31.81 -4.90 10.50
C LEU A 629 -32.82 -5.07 9.37
N GLU A 630 -33.95 -4.38 9.41
CA GLU A 630 -34.97 -4.46 8.34
C GLU A 630 -34.39 -4.01 6.99
N ILE A 631 -33.51 -3.00 6.98
CA ILE A 631 -32.81 -2.52 5.79
C ILE A 631 -31.86 -3.60 5.24
N HIS A 632 -31.14 -4.30 6.10
CA HIS A 632 -30.28 -5.41 5.70
C HIS A 632 -31.06 -6.65 5.25
N GLU A 633 -32.17 -6.97 5.90
CA GLU A 633 -33.11 -8.01 5.45
C GLU A 633 -33.65 -7.70 4.06
N LEU A 634 -33.97 -6.43 3.79
CA LEU A 634 -34.39 -5.98 2.47
C LEU A 634 -33.28 -6.17 1.43
N LEU A 635 -32.04 -5.75 1.72
CA LEU A 635 -30.90 -5.99 0.82
C LEU A 635 -30.70 -7.49 0.56
N GLN A 636 -30.75 -8.33 1.60
CA GLN A 636 -30.65 -9.78 1.43
C GLN A 636 -31.74 -10.32 0.50
N SER A 637 -32.98 -9.83 0.61
CA SER A 637 -34.08 -10.27 -0.26
C SER A 637 -33.80 -9.98 -1.74
N TYR A 638 -33.23 -8.82 -2.07
CA TYR A 638 -32.82 -8.50 -3.44
C TYR A 638 -31.67 -9.39 -3.94
N ILE A 639 -30.70 -9.72 -3.08
CA ILE A 639 -29.61 -10.64 -3.41
C ILE A 639 -30.16 -12.07 -3.66
N ASP A 640 -31.11 -12.51 -2.83
CA ASP A 640 -31.67 -13.85 -2.93
C ASP A 640 -32.59 -14.02 -4.14
N ASP A 641 -33.35 -12.99 -4.50
CA ASP A 641 -34.24 -12.96 -5.67
C ASP A 641 -33.46 -12.75 -7.00
N PHE A 642 -32.19 -12.35 -6.95
CA PHE A 642 -31.40 -12.14 -8.15
C PHE A 642 -31.22 -13.45 -8.94
N PRO A 643 -31.28 -13.45 -10.29
CA PRO A 643 -31.29 -14.68 -11.09
C PRO A 643 -30.04 -15.56 -10.98
N THR A 644 -28.92 -15.01 -10.49
CA THR A 644 -27.64 -15.72 -10.31
C THR A 644 -27.09 -15.38 -8.94
N LYS A 645 -26.44 -16.32 -8.25
CA LYS A 645 -25.85 -16.02 -6.94
C LYS A 645 -24.60 -15.14 -7.08
N PRO A 646 -24.34 -14.25 -6.10
CA PRO A 646 -23.12 -13.46 -6.10
C PRO A 646 -21.90 -14.39 -5.99
N TYR A 647 -20.86 -14.06 -6.75
CA TYR A 647 -19.64 -14.85 -6.80
C TYR A 647 -18.79 -14.67 -5.55
N PHE A 648 -18.81 -13.47 -4.96
CA PHE A 648 -18.19 -13.21 -3.66
C PHE A 648 -19.27 -13.36 -2.59
N LEU A 649 -19.01 -14.19 -1.59
CA LEU A 649 -19.91 -14.36 -0.46
C LEU A 649 -19.80 -13.13 0.45
N PRO A 650 -20.91 -12.47 0.83
CA PRO A 650 -20.89 -11.42 1.84
C PRO A 650 -20.49 -12.02 3.20
N ILE A 651 -19.33 -11.61 3.71
CA ILE A 651 -18.80 -12.09 5.00
C ILE A 651 -18.53 -10.86 5.86
N PRO A 652 -19.10 -10.77 7.07
CA PRO A 652 -18.93 -9.60 7.91
C PRO A 652 -17.57 -9.57 8.60
N GLN A 653 -17.09 -8.36 8.88
CA GLN A 653 -15.86 -8.12 9.64
C GLN A 653 -15.93 -8.71 11.05
N PRO A 654 -14.78 -9.10 11.64
CA PRO A 654 -14.75 -9.54 13.03
C PRO A 654 -15.21 -8.42 13.96
N PRO A 655 -15.77 -8.75 15.14
CA PRO A 655 -16.08 -7.74 16.15
C PRO A 655 -14.83 -6.96 16.53
N ARG A 656 -15.02 -5.69 16.85
CA ARG A 656 -13.90 -4.78 17.15
C ARG A 656 -13.14 -5.21 18.41
N SER A 657 -13.81 -5.92 19.32
CA SER A 657 -13.17 -6.53 20.50
C SER A 657 -12.05 -7.53 20.16
N TRP A 658 -12.01 -8.07 18.94
CA TRP A 658 -10.96 -9.00 18.49
C TRP A 658 -9.76 -8.31 17.86
N THR A 659 -10.00 -7.17 17.22
CA THR A 659 -9.00 -6.42 16.47
C THR A 659 -8.36 -5.32 17.32
N LYS A 660 -9.03 -4.82 18.35
CA LYS A 660 -8.61 -3.66 19.16
C LYS A 660 -7.19 -3.72 19.74
N GLU A 661 -6.71 -4.90 20.13
CA GLU A 661 -5.35 -5.07 20.68
C GLU A 661 -4.27 -5.06 19.60
N ASP A 662 -4.65 -5.39 18.37
CA ASP A 662 -3.79 -5.41 17.19
C ASP A 662 -3.97 -4.17 16.33
N GLU A 663 -5.00 -3.37 16.60
CA GLU A 663 -5.29 -2.14 15.90
C GLU A 663 -4.26 -1.07 16.20
N GLY A 664 -4.13 -0.19 15.22
CA GLY A 664 -3.41 1.04 15.41
C GLY A 664 -4.16 2.13 16.14
N TYR A 665 -3.72 3.34 15.85
CA TYR A 665 -4.52 4.53 16.09
C TYR A 665 -5.81 4.50 15.25
N SER A 666 -6.95 4.51 15.93
CA SER A 666 -8.25 4.86 15.37
C SER A 666 -8.48 6.36 15.57
N PRO A 667 -8.89 7.14 14.55
CA PRO A 667 -9.13 8.56 14.69
C PRO A 667 -10.30 8.82 15.61
N THR A 668 -10.25 10.00 16.18
CA THR A 668 -11.35 10.54 16.97
C THR A 668 -11.67 11.94 16.50
N ILE A 669 -12.68 12.57 17.09
CA ILE A 669 -13.05 13.94 16.81
C ILE A 669 -11.91 14.96 16.94
N SER A 670 -10.86 14.65 17.73
CA SER A 670 -9.67 15.51 17.80
C SER A 670 -8.91 15.61 16.47
N ASP A 671 -9.12 14.67 15.55
CA ASP A 671 -8.49 14.63 14.24
C ASP A 671 -9.35 15.21 13.12
N ALA A 672 -10.47 15.88 13.44
CA ALA A 672 -11.34 16.47 12.41
C ALA A 672 -10.62 17.48 11.49
N GLY A 673 -9.49 18.04 11.92
CA GLY A 673 -8.61 18.87 11.08
C GLY A 673 -7.77 18.10 10.05
N ARG A 674 -7.81 16.76 10.05
CA ARG A 674 -7.02 15.87 9.17
C ARG A 674 -7.86 15.14 8.12
N GLY A 675 -9.17 15.38 8.07
CA GLY A 675 -10.07 14.72 7.12
C GLY A 675 -11.36 14.23 7.78
N ASP A 676 -12.07 13.37 7.06
CA ASP A 676 -13.28 12.68 7.53
C ASP A 676 -12.93 11.55 8.51
N TRP A 677 -12.52 11.96 9.72
CA TRP A 677 -12.11 11.07 10.79
C TRP A 677 -13.18 10.03 11.16
N LYS A 678 -14.48 10.33 10.97
CA LYS A 678 -15.58 9.40 11.28
C LYS A 678 -15.52 8.19 10.36
N PHE A 679 -15.25 8.40 9.07
CA PHE A 679 -15.17 7.32 8.08
C PHE A 679 -14.11 6.27 8.42
N LEU A 680 -12.98 6.69 8.98
CA LEU A 680 -11.89 5.79 9.39
C LEU A 680 -11.82 5.50 10.90
N SER A 681 -12.77 6.02 11.68
CA SER A 681 -12.86 5.70 13.10
C SER A 681 -13.47 4.32 13.26
N LEU A 682 -12.71 3.39 13.81
CA LEU A 682 -13.15 2.01 13.98
C LEU A 682 -14.25 1.88 15.04
N ASP A 683 -14.32 2.83 15.98
CA ASP A 683 -15.44 2.96 16.93
C ASP A 683 -16.70 3.42 16.20
N GLU A 684 -16.57 4.46 15.40
CA GLU A 684 -17.66 5.01 14.60
C GLU A 684 -17.90 4.23 13.31
N ALA A 685 -17.21 3.13 13.04
CA ALA A 685 -17.45 2.26 11.89
C ALA A 685 -17.80 0.83 12.31
N GLU A 686 -17.80 0.53 13.62
CA GLU A 686 -18.17 -0.80 14.12
C GLU A 686 -19.60 -1.16 13.71
N VAL A 687 -19.72 -2.31 13.06
CA VAL A 687 -20.97 -2.94 12.68
C VAL A 687 -21.71 -3.41 13.94
N PRO A 688 -23.00 -3.06 14.13
CA PRO A 688 -23.78 -3.58 15.25
C PRO A 688 -23.80 -5.11 15.26
N GLU A 689 -23.71 -5.71 16.44
CA GLU A 689 -23.62 -7.17 16.60
C GLU A 689 -24.80 -7.90 15.92
N GLU A 690 -26.01 -7.36 16.01
CA GLU A 690 -27.20 -7.93 15.37
C GLU A 690 -27.07 -8.02 13.85
N ILE A 691 -26.52 -6.98 13.21
CA ILE A 691 -26.27 -6.94 11.76
C ILE A 691 -25.14 -7.89 11.37
N ARG A 692 -24.06 -7.92 12.16
CA ARG A 692 -22.94 -8.84 11.94
C ARG A 692 -23.41 -10.30 12.00
N GLU A 693 -24.16 -10.68 13.03
CA GLU A 693 -24.66 -12.04 13.18
C GLU A 693 -25.67 -12.40 12.08
N PHE A 694 -26.51 -11.45 11.66
CA PHE A 694 -27.40 -11.62 10.51
C PHE A 694 -26.63 -12.01 9.23
N TRP A 695 -25.59 -11.25 8.85
CA TRP A 695 -24.78 -11.57 7.67
C TRP A 695 -23.92 -12.82 7.86
N MET A 696 -23.46 -13.10 9.07
CA MET A 696 -22.73 -14.32 9.37
C MET A 696 -23.61 -15.57 9.21
N GLU A 697 -24.86 -15.51 9.68
CA GLU A 697 -25.85 -16.56 9.43
C GLU A 697 -26.14 -16.74 7.94
N TYR A 698 -26.29 -15.63 7.21
CA TYR A 698 -26.45 -15.67 5.75
C TYR A 698 -25.27 -16.37 5.07
N ALA A 699 -24.03 -15.98 5.44
CA ALA A 699 -22.80 -16.55 4.90
C ALA A 699 -22.76 -18.07 5.13
N ARG A 700 -22.99 -18.53 6.37
CA ARG A 700 -23.00 -19.96 6.72
C ARG A 700 -24.03 -20.76 5.92
N LYS A 701 -25.22 -20.19 5.66
CA LYS A 701 -26.29 -20.85 4.89
C LYS A 701 -26.00 -20.92 3.38
N ASN A 702 -25.13 -20.06 2.86
CA ASN A 702 -24.88 -19.89 1.42
C ASN A 702 -23.46 -20.29 0.98
N VAL A 703 -22.72 -20.99 1.82
CA VAL A 703 -21.46 -21.63 1.42
C VAL A 703 -21.73 -22.66 0.32
N ILE A 704 -21.02 -22.53 -0.80
CA ILE A 704 -21.01 -23.51 -1.89
C ILE A 704 -19.75 -24.37 -1.77
N ASP A 705 -19.92 -25.69 -1.80
CA ASP A 705 -18.82 -26.67 -1.76
C ASP A 705 -18.02 -26.72 -3.07
#